data_AF-A0A917T7Y0-F1
#
_entry.id   AF-A0A917T7Y0-F1
#
_cell.length_a   1.000
_cell.length_b   1.000
_cell.length_c   1.000
_cell.angle_alpha   90.00
_cell.angle_beta   90.00
_cell.angle_gamma   90.00
#
_symmetry.space_group_name_H-M   'P 1'
#
loop_
_entity.id
_entity.type
_entity.pdbx_description
1 polymer ?
#
loop_
_entity_poly.entity_id
_entity_poly.type
_entity_poly.pdbx_seq_one_letter_code
_entity_poly.pdbx_strand_id
1 'polypeptide(L)'
;MQSVAFAVLAAALVVAVAALVVVARRRSAAPSLDEAAVRRLLHESLSSAPVAASPDAVTVRAPVEGRAPSAGAGTGESHRTSLLTGPGTVDAEDVTADDRRGLAALRQEATDAAAEIRRAAADAAEELRERSRADADRLRAEARADADRTLAVARAEIADMRAGLKDERERLAREAAASVAAERADLAAAQQRLREQAAALEADRRELSVERTRARAAQDEVDRERTALDRRDDALQQQAGDLTEQLQQLRRREAELDQADHRVQAELVRVSGLTVADARAELLAAQQDAVRRDAALLIRRVESEARTEAKSRARAIVAEAVQRVASDQTAQTVVSVMQLPSDDIKGRIIGREGRNIRAFETVTGVNVIIDDTPEAVLLSCFDPVRREVGRVTLQMLIDDGRIHPHRIEEAFERATDEVHALCRRAAEDALLQVGITDLHPELVEYLGRLKYRTSYGQNVLGHLIETSHIARMMAAELGADEQLAARGAFLHDIGKALTHEAQGSHALVGAELARKYGESEAVAHCIEAHHDEVPPSTVEAVLTQAADACSGGRPGARRESLEAYVQRLERIEAIASGKKGVEKVFAMQAGRELRVMVKPEVVDDLEAHVLAREVAKQIEEELTYPGQVRVTVIRESRATEIAR
;
A
#
# COMPACT_ATOMS: atom_id res chain seq x y z
N MET A 1 27.49 33.46 -24.93
CA MET A 1 26.35 33.47 -25.90
C MET A 1 25.20 32.51 -25.55
N GLN A 2 25.29 31.62 -24.55
CA GLN A 2 24.19 30.65 -24.28
C GLN A 2 23.06 31.16 -23.37
N SER A 3 23.26 32.18 -22.50
CA SER A 3 22.16 32.71 -21.66
C SER A 3 21.16 33.60 -22.41
N VAL A 4 21.57 34.24 -23.51
CA VAL A 4 20.66 35.07 -24.33
C VAL A 4 19.70 34.18 -25.14
N ALA A 5 20.17 33.01 -25.59
CA ALA A 5 19.34 32.05 -26.31
C ALA A 5 18.22 31.47 -25.43
N PHE A 6 18.49 31.19 -24.14
CA PHE A 6 17.49 30.68 -23.21
C PHE A 6 16.45 31.73 -22.81
N ALA A 7 16.86 32.99 -22.64
CA ALA A 7 15.93 34.09 -22.36
C ALA A 7 15.01 34.38 -23.56
N VAL A 8 15.52 34.28 -24.79
CA VAL A 8 14.71 34.44 -26.01
C VAL A 8 13.73 33.27 -26.20
N LEU A 9 14.12 32.04 -25.86
CA LEU A 9 13.22 30.88 -25.92
C LEU A 9 12.11 30.95 -24.87
N ALA A 10 12.43 31.39 -23.65
CA ALA A 10 11.44 31.56 -22.57
C ALA A 10 10.46 32.69 -22.89
N ALA A 11 10.94 33.81 -23.46
CA ALA A 11 10.06 34.90 -23.91
C ALA A 11 9.15 34.46 -25.07
N ALA A 12 9.65 33.67 -26.02
CA ALA A 12 8.85 33.11 -27.11
C ALA A 12 7.76 32.15 -26.60
N LEU A 13 8.05 31.35 -25.57
CA LEU A 13 7.08 30.44 -24.96
C LEU A 13 5.97 31.18 -24.22
N VAL A 14 6.29 32.26 -23.51
CA VAL A 14 5.30 33.10 -22.81
C VAL A 14 4.38 33.81 -23.81
N VAL A 15 4.92 34.30 -24.92
CA VAL A 15 4.13 34.91 -26.01
C VAL A 15 3.24 33.88 -26.70
N ALA A 16 3.71 32.65 -26.90
CA ALA A 16 2.92 31.57 -27.48
C ALA A 16 1.75 31.13 -26.58
N VAL A 17 1.97 31.06 -25.26
CA VAL A 17 0.92 30.73 -24.28
C VAL A 17 -0.10 31.87 -24.17
N ALA A 18 0.35 33.13 -24.17
CA ALA A 18 -0.55 34.28 -24.20
C ALA A 18 -1.40 34.33 -25.48
N ALA A 19 -0.81 34.02 -26.65
CA ALA A 19 -1.54 33.90 -27.91
C ALA A 19 -2.57 32.75 -27.87
N LEU A 20 -2.24 31.62 -27.26
CA LEU A 20 -3.15 30.49 -27.10
C LEU A 20 -4.34 30.83 -26.19
N VAL A 21 -4.10 31.59 -25.11
CA VAL A 21 -5.16 32.07 -24.20
C VAL A 21 -6.06 33.11 -24.89
N VAL A 22 -5.50 33.97 -25.76
CA VAL A 22 -6.28 34.93 -26.56
C VAL A 22 -7.11 34.22 -27.64
N VAL A 23 -6.57 33.17 -28.27
CA VAL A 23 -7.30 32.34 -29.25
C VAL A 23 -8.39 31.50 -28.57
N ALA A 24 -8.12 30.95 -27.38
CA ALA A 24 -9.11 30.24 -26.58
C ALA A 24 -10.24 31.15 -26.10
N ARG A 25 -9.93 32.40 -25.71
CA ARG A 25 -10.94 33.42 -25.36
C ARG A 25 -11.76 33.94 -26.55
N ARG A 26 -11.29 33.77 -27.80
CA ARG A 26 -12.03 34.17 -29.02
C ARG A 26 -12.95 33.09 -29.59
N ARG A 27 -12.92 31.85 -29.08
CA ARG A 27 -13.72 30.73 -29.60
C ARG A 27 -14.98 30.39 -28.78
N SER A 28 -15.24 31.04 -27.66
CA SER A 28 -16.49 30.88 -26.91
C SER A 28 -17.30 32.18 -26.93
N ALA A 29 -18.35 32.20 -27.77
CA ALA A 29 -19.40 33.20 -27.73
C ALA A 29 -20.18 33.13 -26.39
N ALA A 30 -20.51 34.29 -25.83
CA ALA A 30 -21.14 34.51 -24.52
C ALA A 30 -22.69 34.34 -24.54
N PRO A 31 -23.44 34.46 -23.41
CA PRO A 31 -23.55 35.73 -22.69
C PRO A 31 -23.21 35.68 -21.19
N SER A 32 -22.86 36.87 -20.71
CA SER A 32 -22.43 37.29 -19.39
C SER A 32 -23.36 36.90 -18.24
N LEU A 33 -22.82 36.24 -17.21
CA LEU A 33 -23.38 36.26 -15.87
C LEU A 33 -22.81 37.47 -15.12
N ASP A 34 -23.70 38.37 -14.75
CA ASP A 34 -23.43 39.59 -13.99
C ASP A 34 -22.95 39.24 -12.57
N GLU A 35 -21.66 39.45 -12.33
CA GLU A 35 -20.99 39.19 -11.05
C GLU A 35 -21.59 40.03 -9.90
N ALA A 36 -22.30 41.13 -10.22
CA ALA A 36 -23.02 41.94 -9.24
C ALA A 36 -24.33 41.28 -8.76
N ALA A 37 -24.97 40.44 -9.58
CA ALA A 37 -26.18 39.71 -9.22
C ALA A 37 -25.88 38.53 -8.29
N VAL A 38 -24.76 37.82 -8.53
CA VAL A 38 -24.31 36.69 -7.69
C VAL A 38 -23.80 37.17 -6.33
N ARG A 39 -23.14 38.35 -6.27
CA ARG A 39 -22.72 38.95 -5.00
C ARG A 39 -23.89 39.46 -4.14
N ARG A 40 -25.01 39.89 -4.72
CA ARG A 40 -26.21 40.29 -3.94
C ARG A 40 -26.89 39.09 -3.28
N LEU A 41 -27.03 37.97 -4.00
CA LEU A 41 -27.62 36.73 -3.47
C LEU A 41 -26.81 36.09 -2.33
N LEU A 42 -25.48 36.19 -2.38
CA LEU A 42 -24.60 35.68 -1.33
C LEU A 42 -24.51 36.60 -0.10
N HIS A 43 -24.81 37.90 -0.25
CA HIS A 43 -24.75 38.87 0.84
C HIS A 43 -26.07 39.00 1.62
N GLU A 44 -27.21 38.63 1.02
CA GLU A 44 -28.51 38.56 1.72
C GLU A 44 -28.70 37.29 2.57
N SER A 45 -27.88 36.25 2.36
CA SER A 45 -28.08 34.95 3.04
C SER A 45 -27.26 34.78 4.33
N LEU A 46 -26.29 35.65 4.64
CA LEU A 46 -25.31 35.41 5.71
C LEU A 46 -25.12 36.57 6.71
N SER A 47 -26.06 37.50 6.79
CA SER A 47 -25.98 38.62 7.74
C SER A 47 -27.37 39.06 8.23
N SER A 48 -27.88 38.39 9.28
CA SER A 48 -28.43 39.08 10.47
C SER A 48 -29.16 38.11 11.41
N ALA A 49 -28.72 38.09 12.67
CA ALA A 49 -29.59 38.08 13.84
C ALA A 49 -29.07 39.21 14.73
N PRO A 50 -29.92 40.05 15.38
CA PRO A 50 -30.61 39.58 16.59
C PRO A 50 -31.98 40.22 16.94
N VAL A 51 -32.76 39.47 17.74
CA VAL A 51 -33.59 39.83 18.93
C VAL A 51 -34.23 41.24 19.05
N ALA A 52 -35.57 41.31 19.10
CA ALA A 52 -36.40 41.77 20.25
C ALA A 52 -37.80 42.35 19.87
N ALA A 53 -38.81 41.92 20.64
CA ALA A 53 -40.06 42.62 21.03
C ALA A 53 -41.28 42.74 20.07
N SER A 54 -42.38 42.09 20.52
CA SER A 54 -43.83 42.30 20.28
C SER A 54 -44.27 43.79 20.22
N PRO A 55 -45.43 44.17 19.61
CA PRO A 55 -46.78 43.69 19.98
C PRO A 55 -47.86 43.60 18.87
N ASP A 56 -48.99 42.99 19.25
CA ASP A 56 -50.39 43.19 18.84
C ASP A 56 -50.72 43.63 17.39
N ALA A 57 -51.53 42.83 16.70
CA ALA A 57 -52.93 43.17 16.40
C ALA A 57 -53.51 42.30 15.26
N VAL A 58 -54.63 41.66 15.58
CA VAL A 58 -55.88 41.64 14.79
C VAL A 58 -55.78 41.20 13.32
N THR A 59 -56.31 40.01 13.02
CA THR A 59 -57.54 39.92 12.20
C THR A 59 -58.23 38.57 12.37
N VAL A 60 -59.27 38.59 13.20
CA VAL A 60 -60.45 37.73 13.08
C VAL A 60 -61.19 38.13 11.82
N ARG A 61 -61.64 37.17 11.00
CA ARG A 61 -62.84 37.32 10.17
C ARG A 61 -63.45 35.96 9.84
N ALA A 62 -64.51 35.63 10.56
CA ALA A 62 -65.69 35.03 9.93
C ALA A 62 -66.31 36.05 8.96
N PRO A 63 -67.04 35.59 7.93
CA PRO A 63 -68.51 35.59 8.04
C PRO A 63 -69.12 34.27 7.50
N VAL A 64 -70.17 33.68 8.08
CA VAL A 64 -71.62 34.03 8.09
C VAL A 64 -72.27 34.10 6.69
N GLU A 65 -73.44 33.45 6.63
CA GLU A 65 -74.54 33.51 5.65
C GLU A 65 -74.38 32.58 4.44
N GLY A 66 -75.33 31.70 4.11
CA GLY A 66 -76.75 31.69 4.44
C GLY A 66 -77.51 31.54 3.13
N ARG A 67 -78.36 30.51 3.00
CA ARG A 67 -79.54 30.53 2.13
C ARG A 67 -80.45 29.34 2.42
N ALA A 68 -81.58 29.63 3.05
CA ALA A 68 -82.85 29.00 2.70
C ALA A 68 -83.25 29.42 1.26
N PRO A 69 -84.20 28.76 0.60
CA PRO A 69 -85.58 29.24 0.75
C PRO A 69 -86.70 28.17 0.60
N SER A 70 -87.88 28.61 1.05
CA SER A 70 -89.22 28.45 0.43
C SER A 70 -89.79 27.04 0.18
N ALA A 71 -90.89 26.64 0.83
CA ALA A 71 -92.29 27.11 0.73
C ALA A 71 -93.10 26.41 -0.37
N GLY A 72 -94.33 26.05 -0.01
CA GLY A 72 -95.36 25.47 -0.91
C GLY A 72 -96.05 24.28 -0.25
N ALA A 73 -97.03 24.44 0.64
CA ALA A 73 -98.42 24.90 0.41
C ALA A 73 -99.38 23.79 -0.03
N GLY A 74 -100.48 23.68 0.71
CA GLY A 74 -101.75 23.03 0.34
C GLY A 74 -102.00 21.71 1.06
N THR A 75 -103.16 21.39 1.63
CA THR A 75 -104.45 22.10 1.80
C THR A 75 -105.39 21.11 2.50
N GLY A 76 -106.30 21.63 3.33
CA GLY A 76 -107.56 20.98 3.71
C GLY A 76 -107.50 20.20 5.03
N GLU A 77 -108.39 20.36 5.99
CA GLU A 77 -109.63 21.15 6.05
C GLU A 77 -109.95 21.48 7.51
N SER A 78 -110.58 22.63 7.65
CA SER A 78 -111.21 23.14 8.86
C SER A 78 -112.54 22.43 9.09
N HIS A 79 -112.88 22.14 10.35
CA HIS A 79 -114.25 22.42 10.80
C HIS A 79 -114.24 22.83 12.28
N ARG A 80 -114.34 24.15 12.47
CA ARG A 80 -115.02 24.77 13.61
C ARG A 80 -116.53 24.59 13.44
N THR A 81 -117.21 24.29 14.54
CA THR A 81 -118.62 24.66 14.83
C THR A 81 -118.72 24.54 16.36
N SER A 82 -118.78 25.57 17.21
CA SER A 82 -119.50 26.85 17.23
C SER A 82 -121.02 26.70 17.30
N LEU A 83 -121.53 26.92 18.52
CA LEU A 83 -122.76 27.63 18.88
C LEU A 83 -124.13 26.93 18.73
N LEU A 84 -125.05 27.49 19.55
CA LEU A 84 -126.51 27.43 19.55
C LEU A 84 -127.07 26.31 20.47
N THR A 85 -128.03 26.52 21.37
CA THR A 85 -128.95 27.64 21.65
C THR A 85 -129.78 27.29 22.88
N GLY A 86 -130.02 28.27 23.75
CA GLY A 86 -131.38 28.68 24.09
C GLY A 86 -132.29 27.78 24.94
N PRO A 87 -133.46 28.31 25.34
CA PRO A 87 -133.97 28.21 26.70
C PRO A 87 -135.25 27.36 26.80
N GLY A 88 -135.62 26.98 28.03
CA GLY A 88 -136.88 26.30 28.27
C GLY A 88 -137.16 26.08 29.74
N THR A 89 -137.34 27.15 30.50
CA THR A 89 -138.26 27.13 31.63
C THR A 89 -139.66 26.89 31.09
N VAL A 90 -140.30 25.78 31.46
CA VAL A 90 -141.76 25.65 31.38
C VAL A 90 -142.23 25.32 32.78
N ASP A 91 -142.95 26.27 33.36
CA ASP A 91 -143.73 26.15 34.58
C ASP A 91 -144.80 25.06 34.46
N ALA A 92 -145.27 24.62 35.64
CA ALA A 92 -146.61 24.09 35.90
C ALA A 92 -147.00 22.78 35.19
N GLU A 93 -147.68 21.81 35.78
CA GLU A 93 -148.42 21.67 37.03
C GLU A 93 -148.71 20.15 37.15
N ASP A 94 -148.86 19.67 38.39
CA ASP A 94 -149.56 18.45 38.81
C ASP A 94 -149.49 17.17 37.96
N VAL A 95 -148.72 16.16 38.42
CA VAL A 95 -149.19 14.76 38.46
C VAL A 95 -148.60 14.03 39.69
N THR A 96 -149.42 13.16 40.28
CA THR A 96 -149.54 12.78 41.69
C THR A 96 -148.48 11.83 42.30
N ALA A 97 -148.54 11.69 43.62
CA ALA A 97 -147.55 11.13 44.56
C ALA A 97 -147.09 9.66 44.41
N ASP A 98 -147.50 8.94 43.35
CA ASP A 98 -147.14 7.53 43.15
C ASP A 98 -145.85 7.34 42.31
N ASP A 99 -145.50 8.31 41.46
CA ASP A 99 -144.32 8.22 40.57
C ASP A 99 -142.98 8.56 41.25
N ARG A 100 -143.00 9.07 42.48
CA ARG A 100 -141.77 9.50 43.20
C ARG A 100 -140.99 8.35 43.85
N ARG A 101 -141.58 7.17 44.07
CA ARG A 101 -140.88 6.04 44.73
C ARG A 101 -140.13 5.11 43.76
N GLY A 102 -140.65 4.89 42.55
CA GLY A 102 -139.98 4.06 41.53
C GLY A 102 -138.71 4.70 40.96
N LEU A 103 -138.74 6.02 40.75
CA LEU A 103 -137.60 6.79 40.23
C LEU A 103 -136.42 6.92 41.21
N ALA A 104 -136.66 6.85 42.52
CA ALA A 104 -135.59 6.91 43.52
C ALA A 104 -134.78 5.61 43.61
N ALA A 105 -135.44 4.44 43.48
CA ALA A 105 -134.79 3.13 43.54
C ALA A 105 -133.91 2.86 42.30
N LEU A 106 -134.42 3.16 41.10
CA LEU A 106 -133.67 3.02 39.84
C LEU A 106 -132.46 3.97 39.77
N ARG A 107 -132.53 5.14 40.40
CA ARG A 107 -131.42 6.10 40.44
C ARG A 107 -130.28 5.61 41.34
N GLN A 108 -130.61 4.96 42.46
CA GLN A 108 -129.63 4.40 43.39
C GLN A 108 -128.87 3.23 42.76
N GLU A 109 -129.59 2.31 42.11
CA GLU A 109 -129.00 1.13 41.46
C GLU A 109 -128.11 1.53 40.26
N ALA A 110 -128.52 2.54 39.48
CA ALA A 110 -127.70 3.09 38.41
C ALA A 110 -126.45 3.82 38.93
N THR A 111 -126.52 4.50 40.09
CA THR A 111 -125.33 5.13 40.70
C THR A 111 -124.34 4.11 41.24
N ASP A 112 -124.83 3.01 41.81
CA ASP A 112 -124.00 1.95 42.38
C ASP A 112 -123.29 1.16 41.26
N ALA A 113 -124.01 0.80 40.19
CA ALA A 113 -123.40 0.17 39.00
C ALA A 113 -122.37 1.09 38.31
N ALA A 114 -122.67 2.40 38.22
CA ALA A 114 -121.70 3.36 37.68
C ALA A 114 -120.48 3.54 38.59
N ALA A 115 -120.62 3.39 39.91
CA ALA A 115 -119.50 3.42 40.85
C ALA A 115 -118.61 2.19 40.70
N GLU A 116 -119.17 0.99 40.52
CA GLU A 116 -118.40 -0.23 40.26
C GLU A 116 -117.62 -0.17 38.94
N ILE A 117 -118.27 0.27 37.85
CA ILE A 117 -117.59 0.42 36.55
C ILE A 117 -116.45 1.44 36.63
N ARG A 118 -116.67 2.57 37.32
CA ARG A 118 -115.60 3.56 37.54
C ARG A 118 -114.44 3.01 38.36
N ARG A 119 -114.72 2.15 39.35
CA ARG A 119 -113.69 1.51 40.19
C ARG A 119 -112.89 0.50 39.39
N ALA A 120 -113.56 -0.39 38.65
CA ALA A 120 -112.91 -1.34 37.75
C ALA A 120 -112.10 -0.66 36.64
N ALA A 121 -112.60 0.45 36.08
CA ALA A 121 -111.86 1.24 35.10
C ALA A 121 -110.66 1.97 35.70
N ALA A 122 -110.76 2.44 36.95
CA ALA A 122 -109.64 3.03 37.67
C ALA A 122 -108.56 1.99 37.98
N ASP A 123 -108.94 0.81 38.45
CA ASP A 123 -108.01 -0.29 38.75
C ASP A 123 -107.30 -0.79 37.48
N ALA A 124 -108.03 -0.95 36.36
CA ALA A 124 -107.43 -1.31 35.07
C ALA A 124 -106.51 -0.20 34.52
N ALA A 125 -106.83 1.07 34.75
CA ALA A 125 -105.97 2.19 34.36
C ALA A 125 -104.72 2.28 35.24
N GLU A 126 -104.81 1.96 36.53
CA GLU A 126 -103.67 1.84 37.45
C GLU A 126 -102.74 0.72 36.98
N GLU A 127 -103.28 -0.47 36.71
CA GLU A 127 -102.52 -1.64 36.25
C GLU A 127 -101.81 -1.38 34.91
N LEU A 128 -102.50 -0.73 33.96
CA LEU A 128 -101.89 -0.35 32.67
C LEU A 128 -100.76 0.67 32.86
N ARG A 129 -100.91 1.64 33.79
CA ARG A 129 -99.86 2.60 34.12
C ARG A 129 -98.66 1.94 34.78
N GLU A 130 -98.88 0.99 35.68
CA GLU A 130 -97.80 0.22 36.31
C GLU A 130 -97.03 -0.62 35.29
N ARG A 131 -97.72 -1.35 34.41
CA ARG A 131 -97.09 -2.11 33.32
C ARG A 131 -96.31 -1.18 32.37
N SER A 132 -96.89 -0.04 31.99
CA SER A 132 -96.22 0.93 31.12
C SER A 132 -94.98 1.57 31.79
N ARG A 133 -95.03 1.81 33.11
CA ARG A 133 -93.87 2.28 33.89
C ARG A 133 -92.78 1.21 33.95
N ALA A 134 -93.16 -0.04 34.23
CA ALA A 134 -92.22 -1.16 34.27
C ALA A 134 -91.55 -1.41 32.91
N ASP A 135 -92.31 -1.35 31.81
CA ASP A 135 -91.77 -1.47 30.46
C ASP A 135 -90.86 -0.28 30.10
N ALA A 136 -91.24 0.95 30.48
CA ALA A 136 -90.40 2.13 30.29
C ALA A 136 -89.08 2.05 31.08
N ASP A 137 -89.13 1.51 32.30
CA ASP A 137 -87.94 1.34 33.14
C ASP A 137 -87.05 0.19 32.63
N ARG A 138 -87.63 -0.89 32.10
CA ARG A 138 -86.89 -1.95 31.41
C ARG A 138 -86.16 -1.41 30.16
N LEU A 139 -86.87 -0.69 29.30
CA LEU A 139 -86.29 -0.05 28.10
C LEU A 139 -85.18 0.95 28.46
N ARG A 140 -85.35 1.74 29.52
CA ARG A 140 -84.30 2.64 30.02
C ARG A 140 -83.08 1.89 30.54
N ALA A 141 -83.29 0.78 31.24
CA ALA A 141 -82.19 -0.06 31.74
C ALA A 141 -81.42 -0.72 30.58
N GLU A 142 -82.12 -1.24 29.58
CA GLU A 142 -81.53 -1.80 28.37
C GLU A 142 -80.75 -0.75 27.57
N ALA A 143 -81.33 0.44 27.36
CA ALA A 143 -80.65 1.55 26.67
C ALA A 143 -79.41 2.05 27.42
N ARG A 144 -79.45 2.08 28.77
CA ARG A 144 -78.28 2.41 29.60
C ARG A 144 -77.19 1.35 29.48
N ALA A 145 -77.55 0.07 29.56
CA ALA A 145 -76.59 -1.02 29.41
C ALA A 145 -75.94 -1.02 28.03
N ASP A 146 -76.69 -0.68 26.97
CA ASP A 146 -76.15 -0.59 25.61
C ASP A 146 -75.24 0.63 25.42
N ALA A 147 -75.60 1.77 26.00
CA ALA A 147 -74.75 2.96 26.04
C ALA A 147 -73.44 2.68 26.81
N ASP A 148 -73.51 1.99 27.95
CA ASP A 148 -72.34 1.63 28.75
C ASP A 148 -71.42 0.66 28.01
N ARG A 149 -71.98 -0.33 27.27
CA ARG A 149 -71.19 -1.21 26.40
C ARG A 149 -70.48 -0.44 25.30
N THR A 150 -71.19 0.46 24.62
CA THR A 150 -70.63 1.29 23.54
C THR A 150 -69.52 2.19 24.06
N LEU A 151 -69.71 2.80 25.24
CA LEU A 151 -68.69 3.61 25.90
C LEU A 151 -67.47 2.77 26.34
N ALA A 152 -67.67 1.54 26.79
CA ALA A 152 -66.57 0.64 27.14
C ALA A 152 -65.73 0.26 25.92
N VAL A 153 -66.36 -0.06 24.78
CA VAL A 153 -65.67 -0.34 23.51
C VAL A 153 -64.90 0.89 23.03
N ALA A 154 -65.54 2.05 22.99
CA ALA A 154 -64.87 3.30 22.57
C ALA A 154 -63.70 3.68 23.49
N ARG A 155 -63.81 3.42 24.80
CA ARG A 155 -62.69 3.64 25.76
C ARG A 155 -61.53 2.68 25.52
N ALA A 156 -61.81 1.42 25.21
CA ALA A 156 -60.79 0.43 24.89
C ALA A 156 -60.05 0.81 23.59
N GLU A 157 -60.77 1.17 22.53
CA GLU A 157 -60.18 1.64 21.27
C GLU A 157 -59.31 2.88 21.45
N ILE A 158 -59.75 3.86 22.27
CA ILE A 158 -58.95 5.05 22.60
C ILE A 158 -57.69 4.68 23.40
N ALA A 159 -57.77 3.71 24.31
CA ALA A 159 -56.61 3.25 25.07
C ALA A 159 -55.58 2.55 24.17
N ASP A 160 -56.03 1.70 23.25
CA ASP A 160 -55.17 1.01 22.29
C ASP A 160 -54.53 2.00 21.31
N MET A 161 -55.28 2.97 20.78
CA MET A 161 -54.71 4.04 19.95
C MET A 161 -53.67 4.86 20.71
N ARG A 162 -53.89 5.18 21.98
CA ARG A 162 -52.92 5.91 22.82
C ARG A 162 -51.66 5.09 23.09
N ALA A 163 -51.80 3.78 23.31
CA ALA A 163 -50.66 2.89 23.47
C ALA A 163 -49.83 2.83 22.17
N GLY A 164 -50.49 2.63 21.02
CA GLY A 164 -49.84 2.63 19.71
C GLY A 164 -49.12 3.94 19.40
N LEU A 165 -49.73 5.09 19.70
CA LEU A 165 -49.09 6.40 19.53
C LEU A 165 -47.90 6.61 20.47
N LYS A 166 -47.93 6.05 21.69
CA LYS A 166 -46.82 6.12 22.63
C LYS A 166 -45.64 5.28 22.14
N ASP A 167 -45.91 4.05 21.70
CA ASP A 167 -44.89 3.14 21.17
C ASP A 167 -44.24 3.72 19.91
N GLU A 168 -45.05 4.30 19.03
CA GLU A 168 -44.57 4.98 17.82
C GLU A 168 -43.71 6.20 18.16
N ARG A 169 -44.11 7.01 19.15
CA ARG A 169 -43.30 8.13 19.63
C ARG A 169 -41.97 7.67 20.22
N GLU A 170 -41.96 6.58 20.98
CA GLU A 170 -40.74 6.01 21.56
C GLU A 170 -39.83 5.38 20.50
N ARG A 171 -40.40 4.81 19.43
CA ARG A 171 -39.66 4.34 18.27
C ARG A 171 -38.99 5.49 17.53
N LEU A 172 -39.76 6.52 17.17
CA LEU A 172 -39.26 7.72 16.49
C LEU A 172 -38.20 8.45 17.33
N ALA A 173 -38.36 8.53 18.65
CA ALA A 173 -37.36 9.11 19.54
C ALA A 173 -36.04 8.30 19.56
N ARG A 174 -36.12 6.96 19.54
CA ARG A 174 -34.95 6.08 19.46
C ARG A 174 -34.24 6.16 18.12
N GLU A 175 -34.98 6.26 17.03
CA GLU A 175 -34.44 6.43 15.67
C GLU A 175 -33.77 7.80 15.52
N ALA A 176 -34.41 8.88 15.97
CA ALA A 176 -33.82 10.21 15.97
C ALA A 176 -32.54 10.27 16.82
N ALA A 177 -32.54 9.67 18.02
CA ALA A 177 -31.35 9.61 18.87
C ALA A 177 -30.20 8.80 18.23
N ALA A 178 -30.52 7.69 17.54
CA ALA A 178 -29.53 6.89 16.82
C ALA A 178 -28.95 7.65 15.61
N SER A 179 -29.78 8.37 14.85
CA SER A 179 -29.35 9.22 13.73
C SER A 179 -28.39 10.32 14.22
N VAL A 180 -28.75 11.03 15.28
CA VAL A 180 -27.90 12.08 15.86
C VAL A 180 -26.59 11.51 16.42
N ALA A 181 -26.61 10.30 17.00
CA ALA A 181 -25.39 9.64 17.47
C ALA A 181 -24.47 9.24 16.30
N ALA A 182 -25.04 8.73 15.21
CA ALA A 182 -24.31 8.41 13.98
C ALA A 182 -23.66 9.67 13.37
N GLU A 183 -24.43 10.75 13.20
CA GLU A 183 -23.92 12.03 12.69
C GLU A 183 -22.78 12.60 13.56
N ARG A 184 -22.89 12.47 14.89
CA ARG A 184 -21.81 12.88 15.80
C ARG A 184 -20.56 12.03 15.68
N ALA A 185 -20.71 10.71 15.50
CA ALA A 185 -19.60 9.80 15.29
C ALA A 185 -18.90 10.09 13.94
N ASP A 186 -19.67 10.31 12.89
CA ASP A 186 -19.15 10.68 11.56
C ASP A 186 -18.43 12.03 11.59
N LEU A 187 -19.00 13.02 12.29
CA LEU A 187 -18.35 14.32 12.47
C LEU A 187 -17.03 14.20 13.25
N ALA A 188 -16.99 13.39 14.31
CA ALA A 188 -15.77 13.15 15.09
C ALA A 188 -14.71 12.44 14.24
N ALA A 189 -15.10 11.44 13.44
CA ALA A 189 -14.20 10.76 12.52
C ALA A 189 -13.67 11.70 11.43
N ALA A 190 -14.53 12.58 10.87
CA ALA A 190 -14.12 13.59 9.90
C ALA A 190 -13.15 14.61 10.51
N GLN A 191 -13.40 15.08 11.74
CA GLN A 191 -12.50 15.97 12.47
C GLN A 191 -11.14 15.32 12.74
N GLN A 192 -11.11 14.03 13.08
CA GLN A 192 -9.88 13.31 13.31
C GLN A 192 -9.07 13.15 12.01
N ARG A 193 -9.71 12.75 10.90
CA ARG A 193 -9.06 12.69 9.58
C ARG A 193 -8.49 14.06 9.17
N LEU A 194 -9.21 15.14 9.44
CA LEU A 194 -8.74 16.50 9.13
C LEU A 194 -7.49 16.86 9.96
N ARG A 195 -7.44 16.47 11.24
CA ARG A 195 -6.26 16.67 12.10
C ARG A 195 -5.06 15.86 11.61
N GLU A 196 -5.28 14.61 11.23
CA GLU A 196 -4.23 13.74 10.67
C GLU A 196 -3.68 14.31 9.36
N GLN A 197 -4.56 14.77 8.47
CA GLN A 197 -4.16 15.45 7.23
C GLN A 197 -3.40 16.75 7.49
N ALA A 198 -3.83 17.56 8.47
CA ALA A 198 -3.13 18.78 8.84
C ALA A 198 -1.73 18.48 9.39
N ALA A 199 -1.59 17.45 10.23
CA ALA A 199 -0.30 17.02 10.77
C ALA A 199 0.64 16.49 9.68
N ALA A 200 0.13 15.72 8.72
CA ALA A 200 0.88 15.24 7.57
C ALA A 200 1.38 16.41 6.70
N LEU A 201 0.50 17.37 6.37
CA LEU A 201 0.87 18.56 5.60
C LEU A 201 1.91 19.43 6.32
N GLU A 202 1.87 19.51 7.65
CA GLU A 202 2.90 20.20 8.43
C GLU A 202 4.24 19.47 8.40
N ALA A 203 4.24 18.14 8.45
CA ALA A 203 5.45 17.32 8.33
C ALA A 203 6.09 17.50 6.94
N ASP A 204 5.30 17.37 5.88
CA ASP A 204 5.73 17.59 4.49
C ASP A 204 6.31 19.00 4.30
N ARG A 205 5.66 20.02 4.88
CA ARG A 205 6.17 21.40 4.83
C ARG A 205 7.51 21.56 5.54
N ARG A 206 7.73 20.88 6.67
CA ARG A 206 9.01 20.92 7.37
C ARG A 206 10.10 20.24 6.56
N GLU A 207 9.81 19.09 5.96
CA GLU A 207 10.74 18.38 5.11
C GLU A 207 11.13 19.20 3.87
N LEU A 208 10.15 19.73 3.15
CA LEU A 208 10.37 20.65 2.02
C LEU A 208 11.18 21.89 2.42
N SER A 209 10.97 22.42 3.63
CA SER A 209 11.76 23.55 4.13
C SER A 209 13.23 23.16 4.37
N VAL A 210 13.49 21.97 4.92
CA VAL A 210 14.85 21.46 5.13
C VAL A 210 15.54 21.21 3.79
N GLU A 211 14.87 20.56 2.85
CA GLU A 211 15.39 20.34 1.50
C GLU A 211 15.71 21.65 0.79
N ARG A 212 14.79 22.63 0.84
CA ARG A 212 15.01 23.94 0.25
C ARG A 212 16.21 24.67 0.86
N THR A 213 16.43 24.50 2.16
CA THR A 213 17.58 25.10 2.85
C THR A 213 18.90 24.43 2.43
N ARG A 214 18.90 23.09 2.32
CA ARG A 214 20.05 22.34 1.79
C ARG A 214 20.37 22.68 0.35
N ALA A 215 19.35 22.77 -0.50
CA ALA A 215 19.49 23.15 -1.91
C ALA A 215 20.10 24.56 -2.06
N ARG A 216 19.64 25.53 -1.24
CA ARG A 216 20.23 26.87 -1.21
C ARG A 216 21.68 26.87 -0.75
N ALA A 217 22.02 26.14 0.30
CA ALA A 217 23.39 26.04 0.78
C ALA A 217 24.34 25.45 -0.29
N ALA A 218 23.89 24.38 -0.97
CA ALA A 218 24.64 23.80 -2.08
C ALA A 218 24.81 24.78 -3.25
N GLN A 219 23.77 25.55 -3.56
CA GLN A 219 23.82 26.56 -4.62
C GLN A 219 24.78 27.71 -4.28
N ASP A 220 24.77 28.20 -3.04
CA ASP A 220 25.70 29.23 -2.57
C ASP A 220 27.16 28.74 -2.60
N GLU A 221 27.41 27.45 -2.33
CA GLU A 221 28.74 26.85 -2.40
C GLU A 221 29.25 26.77 -3.85
N VAL A 222 28.39 26.31 -4.77
CA VAL A 222 28.70 26.30 -6.21
C VAL A 222 29.01 27.71 -6.72
N ASP A 223 28.25 28.72 -6.31
CA ASP A 223 28.48 30.10 -6.73
C ASP A 223 29.81 30.66 -6.17
N ARG A 224 30.20 30.27 -4.95
CA ARG A 224 31.52 30.65 -4.37
C ARG A 224 32.66 30.00 -5.14
N GLU A 225 32.57 28.71 -5.44
CA GLU A 225 33.58 27.99 -6.22
C GLU A 225 33.72 28.59 -7.61
N ARG A 226 32.60 28.89 -8.26
CA ARG A 226 32.59 29.55 -9.57
C ARG A 226 33.28 30.91 -9.53
N THR A 227 32.97 31.74 -8.53
CA THR A 227 33.61 33.05 -8.37
C THR A 227 35.11 32.91 -8.09
N ALA A 228 35.53 31.88 -7.36
CA ALA A 228 36.94 31.60 -7.10
C ALA A 228 37.68 31.14 -8.36
N LEU A 229 37.03 30.33 -9.20
CA LEU A 229 37.55 29.91 -10.50
C LEU A 229 37.69 31.09 -11.45
N ASP A 230 36.66 31.94 -11.58
CA ASP A 230 36.69 33.11 -12.45
C ASP A 230 37.85 34.05 -12.08
N ARG A 231 38.06 34.32 -10.78
CA ARG A 231 39.21 35.11 -10.31
C ARG A 231 40.56 34.49 -10.62
N ARG A 232 40.64 33.15 -10.59
CA ARG A 232 41.87 32.43 -10.88
C ARG A 232 42.18 32.46 -12.37
N ASP A 233 41.16 32.34 -13.21
CA ASP A 233 41.28 32.50 -14.66
C ASP A 233 41.72 33.91 -15.03
N ASP A 234 41.14 34.94 -14.42
CA ASP A 234 41.56 36.34 -14.63
C ASP A 234 43.03 36.55 -14.24
N ALA A 235 43.46 36.02 -13.09
CA ALA A 235 44.85 36.10 -12.64
C ALA A 235 45.81 35.36 -13.59
N LEU A 236 45.41 34.19 -14.10
CA LEU A 236 46.19 33.44 -15.07
C LEU A 236 46.27 34.17 -16.42
N GLN A 237 45.19 34.81 -16.86
CA GLN A 237 45.20 35.63 -18.08
C GLN A 237 46.13 36.84 -17.93
N GLN A 238 46.12 37.51 -16.77
CA GLN A 238 47.06 38.60 -16.49
C GLN A 238 48.51 38.10 -16.50
N GLN A 239 48.82 37.00 -15.80
CA GLN A 239 50.17 36.43 -15.82
C GLN A 239 50.62 36.01 -17.22
N ALA A 240 49.71 35.45 -18.04
CA ALA A 240 50.01 35.09 -19.42
C ALA A 240 50.30 36.34 -20.28
N GLY A 241 49.57 37.43 -20.05
CA GLY A 241 49.84 38.74 -20.66
C GLY A 241 51.23 39.27 -20.29
N ASP A 242 51.53 39.33 -18.99
CA ASP A 242 52.80 39.83 -18.46
C ASP A 242 53.98 38.99 -18.96
N LEU A 243 53.85 37.66 -18.95
CA LEU A 243 54.86 36.74 -19.49
C LEU A 243 55.09 36.95 -20.98
N THR A 244 54.02 37.20 -21.74
CA THR A 244 54.13 37.49 -23.18
C THR A 244 54.88 38.79 -23.42
N GLU A 245 54.61 39.82 -22.62
CA GLU A 245 55.28 41.12 -22.71
C GLU A 245 56.76 41.02 -22.31
N GLN A 246 57.06 40.28 -21.24
CA GLN A 246 58.44 39.97 -20.83
C GLN A 246 59.19 39.16 -21.90
N LEU A 247 58.54 38.19 -22.53
CA LEU A 247 59.12 37.42 -23.65
C LEU A 247 59.46 38.31 -24.84
N GLN A 248 58.59 39.27 -25.17
CA GLN A 248 58.87 40.24 -26.23
C GLN A 248 60.04 41.17 -25.87
N GLN A 249 60.12 41.63 -24.62
CA GLN A 249 61.25 42.44 -24.15
C GLN A 249 62.56 41.65 -24.12
N LEU A 250 62.53 40.40 -23.66
CA LEU A 250 63.68 39.49 -23.66
C LEU A 250 64.16 39.24 -25.09
N ARG A 251 63.27 38.92 -26.03
CA ARG A 251 63.63 38.73 -27.45
C ARG A 251 64.25 39.99 -28.06
N ARG A 252 63.77 41.18 -27.70
CA ARG A 252 64.41 42.44 -28.14
C ARG A 252 65.82 42.59 -27.57
N ARG A 253 66.01 42.34 -26.26
CA ARG A 253 67.32 42.40 -25.61
C ARG A 253 68.27 41.33 -26.11
N GLU A 254 67.78 40.13 -26.37
CA GLU A 254 68.54 39.01 -26.92
C GLU A 254 69.03 39.35 -28.34
N ALA A 255 68.18 39.95 -29.17
CA ALA A 255 68.60 40.45 -30.48
C ALA A 255 69.63 41.61 -30.39
N GLU A 256 69.50 42.50 -29.40
CA GLU A 256 70.49 43.55 -29.14
C GLU A 256 71.82 43.00 -28.61
N LEU A 257 71.76 41.97 -27.74
CA LEU A 257 72.90 41.26 -27.18
C LEU A 257 73.61 40.45 -28.24
N ASP A 258 72.91 39.70 -29.10
CA ASP A 258 73.52 38.96 -30.21
C ASP A 258 74.26 39.90 -31.17
N GLN A 259 73.70 41.10 -31.43
CA GLN A 259 74.40 42.10 -32.23
C GLN A 259 75.64 42.67 -31.52
N ALA A 260 75.63 42.79 -30.20
CA ALA A 260 76.78 43.20 -29.41
C ALA A 260 77.83 42.07 -29.32
N ASP A 261 77.40 40.83 -29.11
CA ASP A 261 78.23 39.62 -29.05
C ASP A 261 78.88 39.32 -30.38
N HIS A 262 78.20 39.53 -31.52
CA HIS A 262 78.85 39.42 -32.82
C HIS A 262 79.96 40.48 -33.01
N ARG A 263 79.80 41.69 -32.45
CA ARG A 263 80.85 42.72 -32.48
C ARG A 263 82.00 42.40 -31.52
N VAL A 264 81.70 41.80 -30.37
CA VAL A 264 82.66 41.41 -29.35
C VAL A 264 83.41 40.12 -29.74
N GLN A 265 82.75 39.12 -30.35
CA GLN A 265 83.39 37.92 -30.89
C GLN A 265 84.33 38.24 -32.05
N ALA A 266 83.97 39.18 -32.93
CA ALA A 266 84.87 39.66 -33.97
C ALA A 266 86.15 40.29 -33.38
N GLU A 267 86.07 40.87 -32.18
CA GLU A 267 87.21 41.41 -31.43
C GLU A 267 87.94 40.38 -30.54
N LEU A 268 87.22 39.40 -29.97
CA LEU A 268 87.80 38.34 -29.13
C LEU A 268 88.56 37.29 -29.96
N VAL A 269 88.07 36.97 -31.17
CA VAL A 269 88.80 36.14 -32.15
C VAL A 269 90.09 36.83 -32.58
N ARG A 270 90.15 38.16 -32.51
CA ARG A 270 91.35 38.95 -32.80
C ARG A 270 92.39 38.91 -31.68
N VAL A 271 92.02 38.64 -30.42
CA VAL A 271 92.91 38.96 -29.27
C VAL A 271 93.47 37.79 -28.46
N SER A 272 92.76 36.73 -28.08
CA SER A 272 93.28 35.59 -27.25
C SER A 272 92.10 35.00 -26.45
N GLY A 273 92.02 33.75 -26.01
CA GLY A 273 93.02 32.73 -25.69
C GLY A 273 92.56 31.93 -24.46
N LEU A 274 91.26 31.57 -24.42
CA LEU A 274 90.71 30.66 -23.40
C LEU A 274 90.81 29.22 -23.89
N THR A 275 91.27 28.33 -23.03
CA THR A 275 91.36 26.90 -23.37
C THR A 275 89.98 26.28 -23.49
N VAL A 276 89.76 25.56 -24.59
CA VAL A 276 88.52 24.87 -24.98
C VAL A 276 87.91 24.02 -23.86
N ALA A 277 88.71 23.60 -22.87
CA ALA A 277 88.27 22.75 -21.77
C ALA A 277 87.27 23.43 -20.82
N ASP A 278 87.46 24.71 -20.47
CA ASP A 278 86.65 25.38 -19.44
C ASP A 278 85.27 25.80 -19.99
N ALA A 279 85.23 26.30 -21.23
CA ALA A 279 83.98 26.61 -21.93
C ALA A 279 83.11 25.37 -22.17
N ARG A 280 83.72 24.19 -22.31
CA ARG A 280 83.00 22.92 -22.51
C ARG A 280 82.38 22.41 -21.22
N ALA A 281 83.02 22.65 -20.07
CA ALA A 281 82.53 22.22 -18.77
C ALA A 281 81.27 23.00 -18.35
N GLU A 282 81.25 24.31 -18.57
CA GLU A 282 80.12 25.18 -18.21
C GLU A 282 78.90 24.94 -19.12
N LEU A 283 79.13 24.72 -20.42
CA LEU A 283 78.08 24.36 -21.37
C LEU A 283 77.44 22.99 -21.06
N LEU A 284 78.26 22.01 -20.64
CA LEU A 284 77.78 20.68 -20.24
C LEU A 284 76.94 20.72 -18.96
N ALA A 285 77.27 21.60 -18.01
CA ALA A 285 76.50 21.77 -16.77
C ALA A 285 75.11 22.39 -17.04
N ALA A 286 75.04 23.44 -17.86
CA ALA A 286 73.78 24.06 -18.25
C ALA A 286 72.88 23.09 -19.04
N GLN A 287 73.47 22.28 -19.93
CA GLN A 287 72.74 21.27 -20.69
C GLN A 287 72.20 20.15 -19.78
N GLN A 288 72.94 19.74 -18.75
CA GLN A 288 72.48 18.73 -17.79
C GLN A 288 71.24 19.19 -17.01
N ASP A 289 71.17 20.45 -16.61
CA ASP A 289 70.02 20.98 -15.86
C ASP A 289 68.78 21.20 -16.74
N ALA A 290 68.96 21.52 -18.02
CA ALA A 290 67.86 21.53 -19.00
C ALA A 290 67.31 20.11 -19.23
N VAL A 291 68.20 19.14 -19.47
CA VAL A 291 67.83 17.73 -19.68
C VAL A 291 67.13 17.14 -18.47
N ARG A 292 67.54 17.50 -17.24
CA ARG A 292 66.85 17.05 -16.00
C ARG A 292 65.40 17.55 -15.91
N ARG A 293 65.13 18.79 -16.32
CA ARG A 293 63.77 19.35 -16.29
C ARG A 293 62.87 18.72 -17.35
N ASP A 294 63.40 18.53 -18.56
CA ASP A 294 62.67 17.88 -19.64
C ASP A 294 62.42 16.40 -19.33
N ALA A 295 63.39 15.71 -18.74
CA ALA A 295 63.22 14.35 -18.24
C ALA A 295 62.12 14.26 -17.17
N ALA A 296 62.04 15.21 -16.24
CA ALA A 296 60.99 15.21 -15.21
C ALA A 296 59.58 15.40 -15.80
N LEU A 297 59.43 16.23 -16.83
CA LEU A 297 58.16 16.42 -17.55
C LEU A 297 57.78 15.19 -18.38
N LEU A 298 58.76 14.58 -19.05
CA LEU A 298 58.57 13.35 -19.81
C LEU A 298 58.16 12.19 -18.89
N ILE A 299 58.83 12.04 -17.75
CA ILE A 299 58.51 11.02 -16.74
C ILE A 299 57.05 11.18 -16.27
N ARG A 300 56.61 12.39 -15.90
CA ARG A 300 55.22 12.63 -15.49
C ARG A 300 54.20 12.31 -16.58
N ARG A 301 54.51 12.62 -17.84
CA ARG A 301 53.64 12.29 -18.97
C ARG A 301 53.54 10.79 -19.16
N VAL A 302 54.68 10.08 -19.16
CA VAL A 302 54.75 8.62 -19.28
C VAL A 302 54.02 7.94 -18.11
N GLU A 303 54.18 8.42 -16.87
CA GLU A 303 53.44 7.90 -15.72
C GLU A 303 51.93 8.10 -15.84
N SER A 304 51.48 9.25 -16.32
CA SER A 304 50.05 9.53 -16.53
C SER A 304 49.44 8.66 -17.64
N GLU A 305 50.16 8.50 -18.75
CA GLU A 305 49.78 7.64 -19.86
C GLU A 305 49.71 6.18 -19.40
N ALA A 306 50.77 5.69 -18.73
CA ALA A 306 50.83 4.36 -18.17
C ALA A 306 49.70 4.09 -17.17
N ARG A 307 49.34 5.05 -16.32
CA ARG A 307 48.24 4.90 -15.34
C ARG A 307 46.87 4.82 -16.01
N THR A 308 46.67 5.60 -17.07
CA THR A 308 45.41 5.61 -17.85
C THR A 308 45.27 4.31 -18.64
N GLU A 309 46.34 3.88 -19.29
CA GLU A 309 46.40 2.63 -20.04
C GLU A 309 46.25 1.41 -19.13
N ALA A 310 46.93 1.39 -17.98
CA ALA A 310 46.78 0.35 -16.97
C ALA A 310 45.33 0.23 -16.48
N LYS A 311 44.64 1.35 -16.24
CA LYS A 311 43.23 1.35 -15.85
C LYS A 311 42.32 0.81 -16.97
N SER A 312 42.63 1.11 -18.23
CA SER A 312 41.89 0.57 -19.37
C SER A 312 42.13 -0.92 -19.56
N ARG A 313 43.38 -1.38 -19.48
CA ARG A 313 43.75 -2.82 -19.56
C ARG A 313 43.17 -3.61 -18.40
N ALA A 314 43.24 -3.11 -17.16
CA ALA A 314 42.64 -3.76 -16.00
C ALA A 314 41.12 -3.96 -16.19
N ARG A 315 40.41 -2.94 -16.70
CA ARG A 315 38.98 -3.06 -17.03
C ARG A 315 38.72 -4.09 -18.12
N ALA A 316 39.56 -4.14 -19.16
CA ALA A 316 39.44 -5.13 -20.23
C ALA A 316 39.66 -6.56 -19.73
N ILE A 317 40.73 -6.79 -18.95
CA ILE A 317 41.05 -8.09 -18.35
C ILE A 317 39.89 -8.59 -17.48
N VAL A 318 39.36 -7.73 -16.61
CA VAL A 318 38.21 -8.09 -15.74
C VAL A 318 36.97 -8.39 -16.58
N ALA A 319 36.65 -7.56 -17.59
CA ALA A 319 35.49 -7.77 -18.44
C ALA A 319 35.58 -9.08 -19.25
N GLU A 320 36.76 -9.39 -19.78
CA GLU A 320 37.03 -10.63 -20.53
C GLU A 320 36.97 -11.87 -19.63
N ALA A 321 37.57 -11.81 -18.44
CA ALA A 321 37.50 -12.89 -17.46
C ALA A 321 36.05 -13.17 -17.02
N VAL A 322 35.24 -12.13 -16.81
CA VAL A 322 33.80 -12.28 -16.48
C VAL A 322 33.02 -12.89 -17.65
N GLN A 323 33.25 -12.44 -18.89
CA GLN A 323 32.53 -12.94 -20.07
C GLN A 323 32.80 -14.43 -20.36
N ARG A 324 34.02 -14.91 -20.12
CA ARG A 324 34.40 -16.31 -20.36
C ARG A 324 33.77 -17.31 -19.36
N VAL A 325 33.25 -16.83 -18.23
CA VAL A 325 32.73 -17.67 -17.12
C VAL A 325 31.20 -17.62 -17.04
N ALA A 326 30.52 -17.11 -18.07
CA ALA A 326 29.06 -17.12 -18.13
C ALA A 326 28.53 -18.57 -18.27
N SER A 327 28.22 -19.21 -17.14
CA SER A 327 27.38 -20.40 -17.05
C SER A 327 26.19 -20.12 -16.13
N ASP A 328 25.01 -20.63 -16.53
CA ASP A 328 23.79 -20.57 -15.73
C ASP A 328 23.94 -21.41 -14.46
N GLN A 329 23.83 -20.79 -13.28
CA GLN A 329 23.61 -21.56 -12.06
C GLN A 329 22.51 -20.92 -11.19
N THR A 330 21.56 -21.79 -10.85
CA THR A 330 20.32 -21.51 -10.14
C THR A 330 20.54 -21.21 -8.67
N ALA A 331 19.94 -20.11 -8.19
CA ALA A 331 19.86 -19.80 -6.77
C ALA A 331 18.97 -20.82 -6.04
N GLN A 332 19.55 -21.59 -5.12
CA GLN A 332 18.77 -22.43 -4.20
C GLN A 332 18.48 -21.70 -2.89
N THR A 333 17.26 -21.90 -2.38
CA THR A 333 16.66 -21.15 -1.27
C THR A 333 16.98 -21.79 0.09
N VAL A 334 17.03 -20.97 1.14
CA VAL A 334 17.35 -21.34 2.54
C VAL A 334 16.33 -22.28 3.17
N VAL A 335 15.16 -22.46 2.55
CA VAL A 335 14.13 -23.39 2.99
C VAL A 335 14.10 -24.56 2.02
N SER A 336 14.31 -25.77 2.55
CA SER A 336 14.11 -26.99 1.77
C SER A 336 12.64 -27.35 1.85
N VAL A 337 11.93 -27.12 0.74
CA VAL A 337 10.53 -27.52 0.58
C VAL A 337 10.53 -28.95 0.08
N MET A 338 9.97 -29.85 0.88
CA MET A 338 9.80 -31.24 0.48
C MET A 338 8.35 -31.48 0.09
N GLN A 339 8.15 -31.91 -1.15
CA GLN A 339 6.84 -32.27 -1.69
C GLN A 339 6.48 -33.68 -1.22
N LEU A 340 5.25 -33.85 -0.76
CA LEU A 340 4.70 -35.11 -0.28
C LEU A 340 3.80 -35.72 -1.36
N PRO A 341 3.78 -37.05 -1.52
CA PRO A 341 2.88 -37.72 -2.47
C PRO A 341 1.38 -37.61 -2.10
N SER A 342 1.05 -37.34 -0.84
CA SER A 342 -0.31 -37.16 -0.33
C SER A 342 -0.31 -36.60 1.09
N ASP A 343 -1.42 -35.99 1.50
CA ASP A 343 -1.62 -35.52 2.89
C ASP A 343 -1.69 -36.66 3.93
N ASP A 344 -2.01 -37.89 3.50
CA ASP A 344 -1.96 -39.08 4.37
C ASP A 344 -0.54 -39.32 4.91
N ILE A 345 0.48 -39.01 4.10
CA ILE A 345 1.88 -39.12 4.49
C ILE A 345 2.23 -38.00 5.49
N LYS A 346 1.67 -36.79 5.32
CA LYS A 346 1.79 -35.68 6.28
C LYS A 346 1.32 -36.10 7.67
N GLY A 347 0.17 -36.81 7.74
CA GLY A 347 -0.34 -37.38 8.99
C GLY A 347 0.57 -38.43 9.63
N ARG A 348 1.25 -39.27 8.82
CA ARG A 348 2.22 -40.27 9.31
C ARG A 348 3.53 -39.63 9.81
N ILE A 349 3.97 -38.55 9.18
CA ILE A 349 5.14 -37.76 9.60
C ILE A 349 4.91 -37.17 10.99
N ILE A 350 3.71 -36.62 11.26
CA ILE A 350 3.33 -36.14 12.60
C ILE A 350 3.27 -37.33 13.57
N GLY A 351 2.54 -38.38 13.20
CA GLY A 351 2.26 -39.52 14.06
C GLY A 351 1.28 -39.17 15.20
N ARG A 352 0.87 -40.18 15.97
CA ARG A 352 -0.05 -39.96 17.11
C ARG A 352 0.63 -39.06 18.15
N GLU A 353 -0.04 -37.96 18.51
CA GLU A 353 0.45 -36.95 19.46
C GLU A 353 1.79 -36.29 19.08
N GLY A 354 2.16 -36.32 17.80
CA GLY A 354 3.45 -35.79 17.35
C GLY A 354 4.65 -36.68 17.70
N ARG A 355 4.44 -37.96 18.04
CA ARG A 355 5.52 -38.88 18.43
C ARG A 355 6.60 -39.02 17.35
N ASN A 356 6.19 -39.10 16.08
CA ASN A 356 7.11 -39.38 14.98
C ASN A 356 7.91 -38.14 14.61
N ILE A 357 7.25 -36.98 14.50
CA ILE A 357 7.92 -35.71 14.26
C ILE A 357 8.93 -35.38 15.36
N ARG A 358 8.57 -35.55 16.65
CA ARG A 358 9.50 -35.33 17.77
C ARG A 358 10.69 -36.29 17.74
N ALA A 359 10.45 -37.56 17.41
CA ALA A 359 11.54 -38.54 17.27
C ALA A 359 12.47 -38.15 16.11
N PHE A 360 11.92 -37.73 14.98
CA PHE A 360 12.68 -37.22 13.83
C PHE A 360 13.50 -35.99 14.19
N GLU A 361 12.90 -34.99 14.84
CA GLU A 361 13.59 -33.76 15.26
C GLU A 361 14.70 -34.07 16.28
N THR A 362 14.46 -35.00 17.20
CA THR A 362 15.45 -35.40 18.22
C THR A 362 16.63 -36.14 17.61
N VAL A 363 16.37 -37.07 16.68
CA VAL A 363 17.42 -37.89 16.04
C VAL A 363 18.22 -37.06 15.03
N THR A 364 17.54 -36.32 14.16
CA THR A 364 18.18 -35.58 13.06
C THR A 364 18.70 -34.20 13.48
N GLY A 365 18.14 -33.60 14.53
CA GLY A 365 18.40 -32.21 14.91
C GLY A 365 17.88 -31.20 13.89
N VAL A 366 16.92 -31.59 13.04
CA VAL A 366 16.27 -30.73 12.03
C VAL A 366 14.83 -30.50 12.44
N ASN A 367 14.40 -29.24 12.50
CA ASN A 367 13.02 -28.88 12.83
C ASN A 367 12.12 -29.05 11.61
N VAL A 368 10.97 -29.66 11.82
CA VAL A 368 10.01 -29.95 10.75
C VAL A 368 8.81 -29.03 10.93
N ILE A 369 8.67 -28.03 10.05
CA ILE A 369 7.57 -27.07 10.11
C ILE A 369 6.44 -27.56 9.20
N ILE A 370 5.28 -27.76 9.81
CA ILE A 370 4.06 -28.19 9.14
C ILE A 370 3.10 -27.00 9.15
N ASP A 371 2.80 -26.48 7.97
CA ASP A 371 1.89 -25.34 7.76
C ASP A 371 0.65 -25.78 6.95
N ASP A 372 -0.29 -24.88 6.73
CA ASP A 372 -1.54 -25.08 5.96
C ASP A 372 -1.30 -25.33 4.46
N THR A 373 -0.04 -25.35 4.01
CA THR A 373 0.30 -25.69 2.62
C THR A 373 0.01 -27.19 2.40
N PRO A 374 -0.88 -27.54 1.43
CA PRO A 374 -1.19 -28.93 1.12
C PRO A 374 0.04 -29.64 0.54
N GLU A 375 0.19 -30.93 0.82
CA GLU A 375 1.22 -31.80 0.22
C GLU A 375 2.68 -31.30 0.39
N ALA A 376 2.97 -30.41 1.35
CA ALA A 376 4.31 -29.90 1.56
C ALA A 376 4.70 -29.81 3.04
N VAL A 377 5.98 -30.04 3.31
CA VAL A 377 6.60 -29.90 4.63
C VAL A 377 7.91 -29.12 4.50
N LEU A 378 8.18 -28.23 5.45
CA LEU A 378 9.36 -27.38 5.45
C LEU A 378 10.39 -27.90 6.45
N LEU A 379 11.64 -28.05 6.01
CA LEU A 379 12.75 -28.45 6.88
C LEU A 379 13.62 -27.24 7.22
N SER A 380 13.80 -26.99 8.51
CA SER A 380 14.55 -25.86 9.04
C SER A 380 15.71 -26.34 9.93
N CYS A 381 16.93 -25.95 9.57
CA CYS A 381 18.14 -26.19 10.37
C CYS A 381 19.22 -25.17 9.98
N PHE A 382 20.00 -24.69 10.95
CA PHE A 382 21.10 -23.76 10.68
C PHE A 382 22.26 -24.41 9.92
N ASP A 383 22.55 -25.68 10.22
CA ASP A 383 23.56 -26.46 9.51
C ASP A 383 23.00 -26.97 8.17
N PRO A 384 23.56 -26.55 7.02
CA PRO A 384 23.08 -26.94 5.70
C PRO A 384 23.26 -28.43 5.41
N VAL A 385 24.34 -29.05 5.88
CA VAL A 385 24.59 -30.48 5.65
C VAL A 385 23.60 -31.29 6.46
N ARG A 386 23.39 -30.93 7.73
CA ARG A 386 22.38 -31.57 8.58
C ARG A 386 20.96 -31.42 8.01
N ARG A 387 20.63 -30.26 7.45
CA ARG A 387 19.35 -30.02 6.77
C ARG A 387 19.15 -30.99 5.60
N GLU A 388 20.20 -31.22 4.82
CA GLU A 388 20.16 -32.15 3.70
C GLU A 388 20.07 -33.61 4.16
N VAL A 389 20.80 -33.99 5.21
CA VAL A 389 20.65 -35.31 5.85
C VAL A 389 19.22 -35.50 6.31
N GLY A 390 18.59 -34.51 6.94
CA GLY A 390 17.18 -34.54 7.31
C GLY A 390 16.26 -34.72 6.09
N ARG A 391 16.51 -34.00 4.99
CA ARG A 391 15.74 -34.13 3.74
C ARG A 391 15.83 -35.53 3.15
N VAL A 392 17.04 -36.09 3.04
CA VAL A 392 17.26 -37.45 2.52
C VAL A 392 16.66 -38.50 3.46
N THR A 393 16.82 -38.33 4.78
CA THR A 393 16.20 -39.21 5.79
C THR A 393 14.69 -39.25 5.62
N LEU A 394 14.05 -38.09 5.48
CA LEU A 394 12.61 -37.99 5.35
C LEU A 394 12.13 -38.54 4.00
N GLN A 395 12.88 -38.34 2.92
CA GLN A 395 12.62 -38.96 1.62
C GLN A 395 12.65 -40.49 1.70
N MET A 396 13.67 -41.07 2.33
CA MET A 396 13.77 -42.52 2.52
C MET A 396 12.60 -43.10 3.32
N LEU A 397 12.12 -42.37 4.34
CA LEU A 397 10.97 -42.77 5.15
C LEU A 397 9.64 -42.69 4.39
N ILE A 398 9.51 -41.71 3.49
CA ILE A 398 8.37 -41.57 2.59
C ILE A 398 8.34 -42.72 1.59
N ASP A 399 9.49 -43.05 1.00
CA ASP A 399 9.62 -44.12 0.01
C ASP A 399 9.34 -45.51 0.62
N ASP A 400 9.73 -45.76 1.88
CA ASP A 400 9.36 -46.99 2.61
C ASP A 400 7.91 -46.96 3.13
N GLY A 401 7.28 -45.77 3.19
CA GLY A 401 5.89 -45.58 3.63
C GLY A 401 5.63 -45.83 5.12
N ARG A 402 6.66 -46.16 5.91
CA ARG A 402 6.61 -46.48 7.34
C ARG A 402 7.47 -45.49 8.13
N ILE A 403 6.80 -44.71 8.97
CA ILE A 403 7.45 -43.67 9.77
C ILE A 403 7.24 -44.00 11.25
N HIS A 404 8.29 -44.47 11.92
CA HIS A 404 8.31 -44.76 13.36
C HIS A 404 9.73 -44.63 13.92
N PRO A 405 9.91 -44.43 15.24
CA PRO A 405 11.21 -44.05 15.82
C PRO A 405 12.41 -44.91 15.39
N HIS A 406 12.31 -46.24 15.44
CA HIS A 406 13.43 -47.11 15.03
C HIS A 406 13.80 -46.98 13.55
N ARG A 407 12.82 -46.78 12.65
CA ARG A 407 13.12 -46.58 11.22
C ARG A 407 13.72 -45.22 10.95
N ILE A 408 13.34 -44.21 11.73
CA ILE A 408 13.92 -42.88 11.65
C ILE A 408 15.42 -42.95 11.97
N GLU A 409 15.81 -43.69 13.02
CA GLU A 409 17.22 -43.91 13.38
C GLU A 409 17.98 -44.63 12.24
N GLU A 410 17.47 -45.75 11.75
CA GLU A 410 18.09 -46.51 10.66
C GLU A 410 18.16 -45.73 9.32
N ALA A 411 17.15 -44.92 9.02
CA ALA A 411 17.14 -44.06 7.83
C ALA A 411 18.13 -42.90 7.99
N PHE A 412 18.27 -42.36 9.20
CA PHE A 412 19.19 -41.26 9.49
C PHE A 412 20.65 -41.71 9.34
N GLU A 413 21.02 -42.88 9.84
CA GLU A 413 22.38 -43.42 9.66
C GLU A 413 22.71 -43.59 8.17
N ARG A 414 21.81 -44.22 7.40
CA ARG A 414 22.00 -44.40 5.94
C ARG A 414 22.06 -43.08 5.18
N ALA A 415 21.18 -42.13 5.51
CA ALA A 415 21.17 -40.81 4.90
C ALA A 415 22.44 -40.02 5.23
N THR A 416 22.97 -40.17 6.44
CA THR A 416 24.24 -39.55 6.85
C THR A 416 25.38 -40.06 5.99
N ASP A 417 25.54 -41.39 5.86
CA ASP A 417 26.57 -41.99 5.02
C ASP A 417 26.46 -41.56 3.55
N GLU A 418 25.23 -41.54 3.01
CA GLU A 418 24.97 -41.15 1.63
C GLU A 418 25.31 -39.67 1.37
N VAL A 419 24.88 -38.77 2.25
CA VAL A 419 25.16 -37.34 2.12
C VAL A 419 26.66 -37.06 2.29
N HIS A 420 27.34 -37.73 3.22
CA HIS A 420 28.79 -37.62 3.38
C HIS A 420 29.54 -38.08 2.12
N ALA A 421 29.11 -39.19 1.50
CA ALA A 421 29.67 -39.66 0.23
C ALA A 421 29.41 -38.66 -0.91
N LEU A 422 28.23 -38.04 -0.95
CA LEU A 422 27.91 -36.98 -1.93
C LEU A 422 28.73 -35.71 -1.73
N CYS A 423 29.00 -35.30 -0.49
CA CYS A 423 29.90 -34.19 -0.17
C CYS A 423 31.32 -34.47 -0.67
N ARG A 424 31.85 -35.66 -0.35
CA ARG A 424 33.20 -36.06 -0.75
C ARG A 424 33.37 -36.07 -2.26
N ARG A 425 32.44 -36.70 -2.98
CA ARG A 425 32.43 -36.70 -4.46
C ARG A 425 32.38 -35.29 -5.05
N ALA A 426 31.53 -34.41 -4.50
CA ALA A 426 31.43 -33.04 -5.00
C ALA A 426 32.73 -32.24 -4.77
N ALA A 427 33.44 -32.48 -3.67
CA ALA A 427 34.75 -31.87 -3.44
C ALA A 427 35.80 -32.39 -4.43
N GLU A 428 35.83 -33.71 -4.68
CA GLU A 428 36.71 -34.33 -5.68
C GLU A 428 36.44 -33.78 -7.09
N ASP A 429 35.17 -33.67 -7.48
CA ASP A 429 34.76 -33.07 -8.76
C ASP A 429 35.19 -31.59 -8.86
N ALA A 430 35.05 -30.83 -7.79
CA ALA A 430 35.46 -29.43 -7.73
C ALA A 430 37.00 -29.28 -7.88
N LEU A 431 37.76 -30.13 -7.19
CA LEU A 431 39.22 -30.17 -7.30
C LEU A 431 39.69 -30.51 -8.72
N LEU A 432 39.02 -31.46 -9.38
CA LEU A 432 39.29 -31.82 -10.77
C LEU A 432 39.00 -30.66 -11.74
N GLN A 433 37.87 -29.95 -11.55
CA GLN A 433 37.50 -28.80 -12.38
C GLN A 433 38.52 -27.66 -12.26
N VAL A 434 38.95 -27.38 -11.04
CA VAL A 434 39.95 -26.34 -10.78
C VAL A 434 41.35 -26.82 -11.14
N GLY A 435 41.62 -28.12 -11.19
CA GLY A 435 42.94 -28.67 -11.51
C GLY A 435 43.91 -28.65 -10.32
N ILE A 436 43.38 -28.83 -9.10
CA ILE A 436 44.18 -29.01 -7.88
C ILE A 436 44.20 -30.51 -7.56
N THR A 437 45.38 -31.13 -7.54
CA THR A 437 45.52 -32.58 -7.36
C THR A 437 45.95 -32.98 -5.95
N ASP A 438 46.51 -32.05 -5.19
CA ASP A 438 47.22 -32.31 -3.94
C ASP A 438 46.62 -31.48 -2.80
N LEU A 439 45.47 -31.90 -2.27
CA LEU A 439 44.84 -31.26 -1.11
C LEU A 439 44.71 -32.25 0.06
N HIS A 440 44.94 -31.78 1.28
CA HIS A 440 44.82 -32.64 2.47
C HIS A 440 43.40 -33.21 2.61
N PRO A 441 43.22 -34.52 2.93
CA PRO A 441 41.90 -35.17 2.98
C PRO A 441 40.86 -34.46 3.86
N GLU A 442 41.31 -33.87 4.97
CA GLU A 442 40.44 -33.09 5.87
C GLU A 442 39.91 -31.81 5.19
N LEU A 443 40.73 -31.09 4.41
CA LEU A 443 40.29 -29.92 3.66
C LEU A 443 39.29 -30.32 2.56
N VAL A 444 39.47 -31.49 1.94
CA VAL A 444 38.50 -32.06 0.98
C VAL A 444 37.14 -32.28 1.65
N GLU A 445 37.13 -32.77 2.90
CA GLU A 445 35.89 -32.94 3.65
C GLU A 445 35.19 -31.61 3.92
N TYR A 446 35.92 -30.58 4.38
CA TYR A 446 35.36 -29.25 4.61
C TYR A 446 34.82 -28.60 3.32
N LEU A 447 35.54 -28.74 2.20
CA LEU A 447 35.07 -28.27 0.90
C LEU A 447 33.76 -28.94 0.48
N GLY A 448 33.63 -30.25 0.71
CA GLY A 448 32.42 -31.00 0.37
C GLY A 448 31.18 -30.47 1.09
N ARG A 449 31.32 -30.02 2.34
CA ARG A 449 30.22 -29.42 3.13
C ARG A 449 29.70 -28.12 2.51
N LEU A 450 30.54 -27.38 1.79
CA LEU A 450 30.17 -26.12 1.13
C LEU A 450 29.20 -26.34 -0.04
N LYS A 451 29.06 -27.57 -0.54
CA LYS A 451 28.05 -27.94 -1.54
C LYS A 451 26.63 -27.63 -1.08
N TYR A 452 26.33 -27.74 0.21
CA TYR A 452 24.98 -27.46 0.71
C TYR A 452 24.88 -26.07 1.32
N ARG A 453 26.00 -25.37 1.48
CA ARG A 453 26.04 -24.02 2.02
C ARG A 453 25.71 -23.00 0.94
N THR A 454 24.90 -22.02 1.31
CA THR A 454 24.58 -20.88 0.47
C THR A 454 25.08 -19.60 1.13
N SER A 455 25.72 -18.71 0.36
CA SER A 455 26.09 -17.36 0.78
C SER A 455 25.58 -16.38 -0.28
N TYR A 456 24.93 -15.30 0.14
CA TYR A 456 24.37 -14.28 -0.76
C TYR A 456 23.43 -14.82 -1.87
N GLY A 457 22.83 -16.01 -1.69
CA GLY A 457 21.92 -16.63 -2.67
C GLY A 457 22.60 -17.56 -3.68
N GLN A 458 23.92 -17.74 -3.58
CA GLN A 458 24.70 -18.67 -4.40
C GLN A 458 25.21 -19.86 -3.58
N ASN A 459 25.42 -20.98 -4.25
CA ASN A 459 26.12 -22.14 -3.71
C ASN A 459 27.59 -21.80 -3.43
N VAL A 460 28.08 -22.02 -2.21
CA VAL A 460 29.46 -21.63 -1.86
C VAL A 460 30.50 -22.45 -2.62
N LEU A 461 30.33 -23.78 -2.74
CA LEU A 461 31.27 -24.60 -3.49
C LEU A 461 31.34 -24.20 -4.98
N GLY A 462 30.18 -23.92 -5.59
CA GLY A 462 30.14 -23.38 -6.96
C GLY A 462 30.83 -22.03 -7.09
N HIS A 463 30.60 -21.13 -6.14
CA HIS A 463 31.29 -19.84 -6.06
C HIS A 463 32.81 -20.01 -5.95
N LEU A 464 33.31 -20.93 -5.15
CA LEU A 464 34.75 -21.20 -5.03
C LEU A 464 35.39 -21.64 -6.35
N ILE A 465 34.72 -22.54 -7.09
CA ILE A 465 35.19 -23.02 -8.41
C ILE A 465 35.28 -21.83 -9.38
N GLU A 466 34.22 -21.01 -9.45
CA GLU A 466 34.17 -19.83 -10.29
C GLU A 466 35.25 -18.80 -9.93
N THR A 467 35.35 -18.44 -8.65
CA THR A 467 36.33 -17.51 -8.12
C THR A 467 37.75 -17.98 -8.44
N SER A 468 38.02 -19.28 -8.35
CA SER A 468 39.29 -19.88 -8.76
C SER A 468 39.60 -19.71 -10.25
N HIS A 469 38.63 -19.94 -11.12
CA HIS A 469 38.80 -19.75 -12.57
C HIS A 469 39.05 -18.29 -12.94
N ILE A 470 38.31 -17.35 -12.32
CA ILE A 470 38.50 -15.92 -12.56
C ILE A 470 39.89 -15.48 -12.10
N ALA A 471 40.31 -15.88 -10.88
CA ALA A 471 41.62 -15.57 -10.35
C ALA A 471 42.75 -16.10 -11.23
N ARG A 472 42.64 -17.35 -11.72
CA ARG A 472 43.60 -17.94 -12.65
C ARG A 472 43.75 -17.12 -13.92
N MET A 473 42.64 -16.76 -14.57
CA MET A 473 42.69 -15.99 -15.81
C MET A 473 43.28 -14.60 -15.60
N MET A 474 42.91 -13.91 -14.51
CA MET A 474 43.52 -12.63 -14.20
C MET A 474 45.02 -12.76 -13.93
N ALA A 475 45.46 -13.80 -13.24
CA ALA A 475 46.87 -14.07 -12.99
C ALA A 475 47.64 -14.31 -14.29
N ALA A 476 47.09 -15.11 -15.21
CA ALA A 476 47.69 -15.37 -16.52
C ALA A 476 47.90 -14.09 -17.33
N GLU A 477 46.88 -13.22 -17.40
CA GLU A 477 46.95 -11.95 -18.13
C GLU A 477 47.93 -10.94 -17.50
N LEU A 478 48.17 -11.03 -16.19
CA LEU A 478 49.07 -10.15 -15.45
C LEU A 478 50.48 -10.73 -15.28
N GLY A 479 50.72 -11.97 -15.71
CA GLY A 479 51.98 -12.68 -15.52
C GLY A 479 52.28 -13.04 -14.06
N ALA A 480 51.25 -13.17 -13.22
CA ALA A 480 51.36 -13.65 -11.84
C ALA A 480 51.26 -15.18 -11.76
N ASP A 481 51.46 -15.76 -10.58
CA ASP A 481 51.38 -17.22 -10.41
C ASP A 481 49.92 -17.72 -10.50
N GLU A 482 49.60 -18.33 -11.63
CA GLU A 482 48.27 -18.90 -11.93
C GLU A 482 47.84 -20.00 -10.95
N GLN A 483 48.78 -20.83 -10.48
CA GLN A 483 48.47 -21.95 -9.59
C GLN A 483 48.19 -21.44 -8.18
N LEU A 484 49.04 -20.53 -7.69
CA LEU A 484 48.88 -19.92 -6.38
C LEU A 484 47.59 -19.09 -6.31
N ALA A 485 47.32 -18.25 -7.31
CA ALA A 485 46.10 -17.44 -7.37
C ALA A 485 44.85 -18.31 -7.42
N ALA A 486 44.83 -19.37 -8.25
CA ALA A 486 43.71 -20.30 -8.33
C ALA A 486 43.47 -21.04 -7.01
N ARG A 487 44.55 -21.49 -6.35
CA ARG A 487 44.47 -22.24 -5.09
C ARG A 487 44.02 -21.36 -3.92
N GLY A 488 44.57 -20.15 -3.80
CA GLY A 488 44.13 -19.15 -2.82
C GLY A 488 42.67 -18.77 -3.01
N ALA A 489 42.27 -18.49 -4.25
CA ALA A 489 40.89 -18.17 -4.60
C ALA A 489 39.91 -19.34 -4.40
N PHE A 490 40.33 -20.59 -4.62
CA PHE A 490 39.49 -21.76 -4.36
C PHE A 490 39.27 -22.01 -2.86
N LEU A 491 40.21 -21.61 -2.01
CA LEU A 491 40.16 -21.87 -0.57
C LEU A 491 39.73 -20.65 0.25
N HIS A 492 39.56 -19.46 -0.35
CA HIS A 492 39.33 -18.20 0.38
C HIS A 492 38.17 -18.27 1.38
N ASP A 493 37.11 -19.00 1.02
CA ASP A 493 35.88 -19.10 1.80
C ASP A 493 35.77 -20.42 2.58
N ILE A 494 36.83 -21.23 2.67
CA ILE A 494 36.79 -22.56 3.31
C ILE A 494 36.40 -22.50 4.79
N GLY A 495 36.71 -21.40 5.48
CA GLY A 495 36.32 -21.17 6.87
C GLY A 495 34.80 -21.13 7.06
N LYS A 496 34.02 -20.88 6.00
CA LYS A 496 32.56 -21.01 6.03
C LYS A 496 32.11 -22.45 6.33
N ALA A 497 32.95 -23.47 6.20
CA ALA A 497 32.57 -24.81 6.64
C ALA A 497 32.51 -24.94 8.18
N LEU A 498 33.12 -24.01 8.94
CA LEU A 498 33.38 -24.11 10.38
C LEU A 498 32.78 -22.98 11.23
N THR A 499 32.04 -22.02 10.63
CA THR A 499 31.58 -20.79 11.34
C THR A 499 30.63 -21.01 12.52
N HIS A 500 30.09 -22.22 12.71
CA HIS A 500 29.24 -22.53 13.88
C HIS A 500 30.05 -23.11 15.06
N GLU A 501 31.29 -23.53 14.82
CA GLU A 501 32.13 -24.26 15.77
C GLU A 501 33.36 -23.43 16.23
N ALA A 502 33.80 -22.46 15.41
CA ALA A 502 34.98 -21.64 15.66
C ALA A 502 34.64 -20.16 15.90
N GLN A 503 35.36 -19.52 16.83
CA GLN A 503 35.29 -18.07 17.08
C GLN A 503 36.24 -17.33 16.13
N GLY A 504 35.74 -16.32 15.39
CA GLY A 504 36.54 -15.51 14.46
C GLY A 504 35.81 -15.28 13.13
N SER A 505 36.37 -14.43 12.26
CA SER A 505 35.88 -14.29 10.89
C SER A 505 36.24 -15.52 10.06
N HIS A 506 35.44 -15.86 9.05
CA HIS A 506 35.70 -17.05 8.23
C HIS A 506 37.02 -16.96 7.45
N ALA A 507 37.51 -15.74 7.20
CA ALA A 507 38.82 -15.49 6.59
C ALA A 507 39.96 -15.94 7.52
N LEU A 508 39.96 -15.50 8.78
CA LEU A 508 40.99 -15.89 9.75
C LEU A 508 40.91 -17.40 10.09
N VAL A 509 39.69 -17.90 10.34
CA VAL A 509 39.46 -19.33 10.61
C VAL A 509 39.89 -20.19 9.42
N GLY A 510 39.59 -19.76 8.20
CA GLY A 510 40.00 -20.46 6.98
C GLY A 510 41.51 -20.48 6.79
N ALA A 511 42.20 -19.37 7.08
CA ALA A 511 43.65 -19.28 6.98
C ALA A 511 44.36 -20.15 8.02
N GLU A 512 43.88 -20.16 9.27
CA GLU A 512 44.37 -21.07 10.31
C GLU A 512 44.16 -22.54 9.92
N LEU A 513 43.00 -22.86 9.36
CA LEU A 513 42.68 -24.21 8.87
C LEU A 513 43.64 -24.65 7.76
N ALA A 514 43.88 -23.77 6.78
CA ALA A 514 44.80 -24.01 5.68
C ALA A 514 46.23 -24.26 6.20
N ARG A 515 46.73 -23.41 7.11
CA ARG A 515 48.05 -23.57 7.75
C ARG A 515 48.15 -24.90 8.51
N LYS A 516 47.12 -25.25 9.29
CA LYS A 516 47.08 -26.49 10.08
C LYS A 516 47.23 -27.74 9.23
N TYR A 517 46.64 -27.74 8.02
CA TYR A 517 46.66 -28.88 7.12
C TYR A 517 47.73 -28.79 6.01
N GLY A 518 48.72 -27.90 6.17
CA GLY A 518 49.95 -27.90 5.37
C GLY A 518 49.92 -27.03 4.11
N GLU A 519 48.97 -26.12 3.97
CA GLU A 519 49.01 -25.12 2.89
C GLU A 519 50.15 -24.11 3.10
N SER A 520 50.65 -23.54 1.99
CA SER A 520 51.70 -22.54 2.06
C SER A 520 51.20 -21.23 2.66
N GLU A 521 52.11 -20.47 3.28
CA GLU A 521 51.77 -19.16 3.85
C GLU A 521 51.23 -18.19 2.80
N ALA A 522 51.64 -18.32 1.54
CA ALA A 522 51.12 -17.52 0.44
C ALA A 522 49.64 -17.82 0.14
N VAL A 523 49.22 -19.10 0.22
CA VAL A 523 47.81 -19.50 0.11
C VAL A 523 47.03 -19.01 1.34
N ALA A 524 47.55 -19.24 2.54
CA ALA A 524 46.91 -18.80 3.78
C ALA A 524 46.70 -17.28 3.81
N HIS A 525 47.70 -16.51 3.34
CA HIS A 525 47.61 -15.06 3.21
C HIS A 525 46.50 -14.63 2.23
N CYS A 526 46.32 -15.31 1.09
CA CYS A 526 45.19 -15.03 0.20
C CYS A 526 43.83 -15.25 0.90
N ILE A 527 43.76 -16.24 1.79
CA ILE A 527 42.55 -16.58 2.56
C ILE A 527 42.29 -15.55 3.68
N GLU A 528 43.27 -15.08 4.44
CA GLU A 528 43.00 -14.07 5.48
C GLU A 528 42.83 -12.65 4.91
N ALA A 529 43.48 -12.35 3.78
CA ALA A 529 43.40 -11.02 3.18
C ALA A 529 42.13 -10.78 2.37
N HIS A 530 41.34 -11.79 1.98
CA HIS A 530 40.23 -11.58 1.03
C HIS A 530 39.09 -10.66 1.51
N HIS A 531 38.98 -10.43 2.83
CA HIS A 531 38.07 -9.44 3.43
C HIS A 531 38.82 -8.33 4.19
N ASP A 532 40.08 -8.08 3.84
CA ASP A 532 40.94 -7.06 4.46
C ASP A 532 41.15 -7.23 5.99
N GLU A 533 41.00 -8.45 6.53
CA GLU A 533 41.37 -8.75 7.93
C GLU A 533 42.87 -8.58 8.16
N VAL A 534 43.64 -8.87 7.11
CA VAL A 534 45.07 -8.56 6.98
C VAL A 534 45.26 -7.81 5.66
N PRO A 535 46.10 -6.75 5.63
CA PRO A 535 46.37 -6.03 4.39
C PRO A 535 46.96 -6.95 3.32
N PRO A 536 46.46 -6.93 2.08
CA PRO A 536 46.99 -7.78 1.01
C PRO A 536 48.42 -7.36 0.65
N SER A 537 49.38 -8.22 1.00
CA SER A 537 50.81 -8.03 0.71
C SER A 537 51.30 -8.62 -0.62
N THR A 538 50.48 -9.45 -1.29
CA THR A 538 50.83 -10.15 -2.54
C THR A 538 49.84 -9.85 -3.65
N VAL A 539 50.27 -10.02 -4.92
CA VAL A 539 49.40 -9.81 -6.09
C VAL A 539 48.26 -10.82 -6.05
N GLU A 540 48.54 -12.08 -5.71
CA GLU A 540 47.58 -13.18 -5.67
C GLU A 540 46.47 -12.94 -4.63
N ALA A 541 46.77 -12.27 -3.51
CA ALA A 541 45.76 -11.88 -2.52
C ALA A 541 44.81 -10.81 -3.10
N VAL A 542 45.34 -9.83 -3.82
CA VAL A 542 44.52 -8.81 -4.52
C VAL A 542 43.69 -9.45 -5.63
N LEU A 543 44.24 -10.42 -6.37
CA LEU A 543 43.50 -11.16 -7.39
C LEU A 543 42.39 -12.02 -6.79
N THR A 544 42.62 -12.61 -5.62
CA THR A 544 41.60 -13.36 -4.87
C THR A 544 40.44 -12.46 -4.48
N GLN A 545 40.71 -11.27 -3.92
CA GLN A 545 39.67 -10.26 -3.62
C GLN A 545 38.90 -9.84 -4.87
N ALA A 546 39.61 -9.55 -5.96
CA ALA A 546 38.99 -9.14 -7.22
C ALA A 546 38.10 -10.25 -7.80
N ALA A 547 38.53 -11.51 -7.70
CA ALA A 547 37.78 -12.65 -8.21
C ALA A 547 36.53 -12.93 -7.37
N ASP A 548 36.62 -12.85 -6.04
CA ASP A 548 35.47 -12.96 -5.13
C ASP A 548 34.42 -11.88 -5.46
N ALA A 549 34.85 -10.61 -5.57
CA ALA A 549 33.98 -9.50 -5.95
C ALA A 549 33.34 -9.70 -7.34
N CYS A 550 34.08 -10.28 -8.30
CA CYS A 550 33.58 -10.58 -9.63
C CYS A 550 32.56 -11.73 -9.65
N SER A 551 32.71 -12.74 -8.79
CA SER A 551 31.74 -13.85 -8.67
C SER A 551 30.48 -13.40 -7.92
N GLY A 552 30.62 -12.72 -6.78
CA GLY A 552 29.50 -12.23 -5.95
C GLY A 552 28.80 -10.96 -6.46
N GLY A 553 29.37 -10.27 -7.46
CA GLY A 553 28.87 -9.01 -8.03
C GLY A 553 28.07 -9.13 -9.32
N ARG A 554 27.91 -10.32 -9.91
CA ARG A 554 27.22 -10.48 -11.20
C ARG A 554 25.72 -10.17 -11.09
N PRO A 555 25.12 -9.47 -12.08
CA PRO A 555 23.66 -9.36 -12.19
C PRO A 555 23.03 -10.77 -12.22
N GLY A 556 22.16 -11.09 -11.26
CA GLY A 556 21.61 -12.43 -11.06
C GLY A 556 22.26 -13.25 -9.93
N ALA A 557 23.49 -12.94 -9.51
CA ALA A 557 24.12 -13.49 -8.30
C ALA A 557 23.54 -12.87 -7.02
N ARG A 558 23.15 -11.60 -7.11
CA ARG A 558 22.33 -10.89 -6.13
C ARG A 558 20.91 -10.88 -6.64
N ARG A 559 19.97 -11.33 -5.83
CA ARG A 559 18.54 -11.28 -6.15
C ARG A 559 18.10 -9.85 -6.52
N GLU A 560 17.99 -9.59 -7.81
CA GLU A 560 17.01 -8.63 -8.36
C GLU A 560 15.57 -9.20 -8.26
N SER A 561 15.37 -10.41 -7.74
CA SER A 561 14.11 -11.13 -7.87
C SER A 561 12.99 -10.70 -6.92
N LEU A 562 13.25 -9.98 -5.83
CA LEU A 562 12.16 -9.47 -4.98
C LEU A 562 11.72 -8.08 -5.44
N GLU A 563 12.68 -7.20 -5.72
CA GLU A 563 12.41 -5.82 -6.10
C GLU A 563 11.82 -5.73 -7.52
N ALA A 564 12.36 -6.49 -8.50
CA ALA A 564 11.75 -6.57 -9.83
C ALA A 564 10.40 -7.29 -9.83
N TYR A 565 10.14 -8.18 -8.86
CA TYR A 565 8.84 -8.83 -8.69
C TYR A 565 7.82 -7.91 -8.04
N VAL A 566 8.21 -7.16 -7.00
CA VAL A 566 7.38 -6.12 -6.38
C VAL A 566 7.09 -5.01 -7.39
N GLN A 567 8.09 -4.47 -8.08
CA GLN A 567 7.91 -3.48 -9.14
C GLN A 567 7.02 -4.01 -10.27
N ARG A 568 7.10 -5.31 -10.60
CA ARG A 568 6.21 -5.94 -11.59
C ARG A 568 4.76 -6.01 -11.09
N LEU A 569 4.53 -6.43 -9.84
CA LEU A 569 3.20 -6.45 -9.25
C LEU A 569 2.61 -5.05 -9.17
N GLU A 570 3.38 -4.08 -8.69
CA GLU A 570 3.00 -2.66 -8.63
C GLU A 570 2.66 -2.12 -10.03
N ARG A 571 3.40 -2.53 -11.07
CA ARG A 571 3.14 -2.11 -12.44
C ARG A 571 1.87 -2.74 -13.01
N ILE A 572 1.59 -4.01 -12.71
CA ILE A 572 0.32 -4.67 -13.06
C ILE A 572 -0.86 -3.99 -12.35
N GLU A 573 -0.71 -3.67 -11.07
CA GLU A 573 -1.74 -2.97 -10.29
C GLU A 573 -1.96 -1.53 -10.80
N ALA A 574 -0.89 -0.84 -11.20
CA ALA A 574 -0.96 0.50 -11.76
C ALA A 574 -1.70 0.56 -13.11
N ILE A 575 -1.49 -0.42 -14.00
CA ILE A 575 -2.17 -0.52 -15.31
C ILE A 575 -3.69 -0.55 -15.11
N ALA A 576 -4.18 -1.32 -14.15
CA ALA A 576 -5.61 -1.39 -13.86
C ALA A 576 -6.11 -0.19 -13.03
N SER A 577 -5.32 0.31 -12.09
CA SER A 577 -5.69 1.46 -11.24
C SER A 577 -5.82 2.76 -12.04
N GLY A 578 -5.12 2.87 -13.18
CA GLY A 578 -5.21 4.02 -14.08
C GLY A 578 -6.49 4.08 -14.92
N LYS A 579 -7.35 3.05 -14.88
CA LYS A 579 -8.58 2.99 -15.67
C LYS A 579 -9.74 3.69 -14.96
N LYS A 580 -10.58 4.37 -15.75
CA LYS A 580 -11.73 5.13 -15.23
C LYS A 580 -12.73 4.19 -14.56
N GLY A 581 -13.14 4.52 -13.34
CA GLY A 581 -14.17 3.76 -12.59
C GLY A 581 -13.62 2.64 -11.70
N VAL A 582 -12.31 2.39 -11.71
CA VAL A 582 -11.64 1.45 -10.80
C VAL A 582 -11.48 2.08 -9.42
N GLU A 583 -11.86 1.35 -8.37
CA GLU A 583 -11.73 1.74 -6.97
C GLU A 583 -10.50 1.10 -6.31
N LYS A 584 -10.30 -0.19 -6.51
CA LYS A 584 -9.17 -0.96 -5.97
C LYS A 584 -8.74 -2.06 -6.92
N VAL A 585 -7.46 -2.39 -6.87
CA VAL A 585 -6.88 -3.50 -7.65
C VAL A 585 -6.10 -4.38 -6.69
N PHE A 586 -6.23 -5.69 -6.86
CA PHE A 586 -5.48 -6.68 -6.10
C PHE A 586 -4.84 -7.67 -7.05
N ALA A 587 -3.50 -7.71 -7.09
CA ALA A 587 -2.77 -8.79 -7.74
C ALA A 587 -2.65 -10.00 -6.78
N MET A 588 -3.32 -11.10 -7.12
CA MET A 588 -3.32 -12.35 -6.37
C MET A 588 -2.52 -13.44 -7.09
N GLN A 589 -2.21 -14.53 -6.38
CA GLN A 589 -1.50 -15.70 -6.92
C GLN A 589 -0.21 -15.33 -7.68
N ALA A 590 0.62 -14.50 -7.07
CA ALA A 590 1.86 -13.99 -7.66
C ALA A 590 1.68 -13.25 -8.99
N GLY A 591 0.56 -12.50 -9.13
CA GLY A 591 0.25 -11.72 -10.31
C GLY A 591 -0.37 -12.53 -11.47
N ARG A 592 -0.76 -13.79 -11.22
CA ARG A 592 -1.50 -14.63 -12.19
C ARG A 592 -3.01 -14.38 -12.16
N GLU A 593 -3.50 -13.73 -11.12
CA GLU A 593 -4.90 -13.33 -11.00
C GLU A 593 -4.96 -11.85 -10.61
N LEU A 594 -5.69 -11.05 -11.37
CA LEU A 594 -5.89 -9.63 -11.09
C LEU A 594 -7.36 -9.39 -10.81
N ARG A 595 -7.68 -8.89 -9.61
CA ARG A 595 -9.04 -8.53 -9.23
C ARG A 595 -9.18 -7.02 -9.22
N VAL A 596 -10.05 -6.50 -10.07
CA VAL A 596 -10.28 -5.07 -10.25
C VAL A 596 -11.67 -4.75 -9.70
N MET A 597 -11.74 -4.07 -8.56
CA MET A 597 -12.98 -3.59 -7.99
C MET A 597 -13.37 -2.28 -8.65
N VAL A 598 -14.59 -2.20 -9.17
CA VAL A 598 -15.12 -1.01 -9.84
C VAL A 598 -16.30 -0.41 -9.07
N LYS A 599 -16.46 0.90 -9.19
CA LYS A 599 -17.60 1.63 -8.62
C LYS A 599 -18.87 1.32 -9.42
N PRO A 600 -19.89 0.69 -8.81
CA PRO A 600 -21.10 0.30 -9.52
C PRO A 600 -21.88 1.46 -10.15
N GLU A 601 -21.66 2.69 -9.66
CA GLU A 601 -22.30 3.91 -10.13
C GLU A 601 -21.64 4.50 -11.38
N VAL A 602 -20.40 4.08 -11.68
CA VAL A 602 -19.56 4.65 -12.76
C VAL A 602 -19.32 3.65 -13.88
N VAL A 603 -19.35 2.35 -13.58
CA VAL A 603 -19.09 1.27 -14.53
C VAL A 603 -20.30 0.35 -14.56
N ASP A 604 -20.94 0.22 -15.72
CA ASP A 604 -22.04 -0.75 -15.92
C ASP A 604 -21.53 -2.17 -16.24
N ASP A 605 -22.43 -3.15 -16.35
CA ASP A 605 -22.04 -4.56 -16.56
C ASP A 605 -21.35 -4.80 -17.91
N LEU A 606 -21.67 -3.99 -18.93
CA LEU A 606 -21.07 -4.06 -20.26
C LEU A 606 -19.68 -3.43 -20.25
N GLU A 607 -19.55 -2.26 -19.63
CA GLU A 607 -18.29 -1.56 -19.42
C GLU A 607 -17.33 -2.38 -18.55
N ALA A 608 -17.82 -3.14 -17.57
CA ALA A 608 -17.00 -4.06 -16.78
C ALA A 608 -16.34 -5.15 -17.63
N HIS A 609 -17.06 -5.70 -18.64
CA HIS A 609 -16.51 -6.66 -19.58
C HIS A 609 -15.47 -6.03 -20.52
N VAL A 610 -15.73 -4.81 -20.99
CA VAL A 610 -14.79 -4.05 -21.82
C VAL A 610 -13.52 -3.76 -21.03
N LEU A 611 -13.65 -3.29 -19.79
CA LEU A 611 -12.54 -2.98 -18.89
C LEU A 611 -11.66 -4.21 -18.62
N ALA A 612 -12.27 -5.37 -18.34
CA ALA A 612 -11.52 -6.62 -18.13
C ALA A 612 -10.65 -6.97 -19.35
N ARG A 613 -11.20 -6.81 -20.56
CA ARG A 613 -10.49 -7.08 -21.82
C ARG A 613 -9.40 -6.07 -22.11
N GLU A 614 -9.64 -4.79 -21.85
CA GLU A 614 -8.63 -3.73 -22.02
C GLU A 614 -7.46 -3.90 -21.08
N VAL A 615 -7.71 -4.19 -19.79
CA VAL A 615 -6.66 -4.43 -18.81
C VAL A 615 -5.84 -5.66 -19.17
N ALA A 616 -6.49 -6.76 -19.57
CA ALA A 616 -5.79 -7.97 -20.00
C ALA A 616 -4.89 -7.71 -21.23
N LYS A 617 -5.40 -6.99 -22.24
CA LYS A 617 -4.64 -6.65 -23.44
C LYS A 617 -3.45 -5.73 -23.14
N GLN A 618 -3.64 -4.75 -22.26
CA GLN A 618 -2.57 -3.82 -21.91
C GLN A 618 -1.47 -4.49 -21.08
N ILE A 619 -1.82 -5.46 -20.22
CA ILE A 619 -0.84 -6.31 -19.53
C ILE A 619 -0.05 -7.15 -20.55
N GLU A 620 -0.71 -7.72 -21.55
CA GLU A 620 -0.05 -8.49 -22.63
C GLU A 620 0.91 -7.64 -23.47
N GLU A 621 0.56 -6.38 -23.75
CA GLU A 621 1.37 -5.46 -24.56
C GLU A 621 2.55 -4.85 -23.78
N GLU A 622 2.37 -4.51 -22.50
CA GLU A 622 3.36 -3.78 -21.70
C GLU A 622 4.27 -4.68 -20.86
N LEU A 623 3.88 -5.93 -20.58
CA LEU A 623 4.57 -6.82 -19.65
C LEU A 623 4.75 -8.22 -20.23
N THR A 624 5.99 -8.69 -20.30
CA THR A 624 6.28 -10.07 -20.66
C THR A 624 6.01 -10.99 -19.46
N TYR A 625 4.92 -11.76 -19.51
CA TYR A 625 4.51 -12.65 -18.41
C TYR A 625 4.55 -14.13 -18.84
N PRO A 626 5.22 -15.03 -18.08
CA PRO A 626 5.21 -16.46 -18.37
C PRO A 626 3.88 -17.09 -17.92
N GLY A 627 2.98 -17.29 -18.88
CA GLY A 627 1.67 -17.92 -18.69
C GLY A 627 0.51 -16.93 -18.79
N GLN A 628 -0.70 -17.40 -18.49
CA GLN A 628 -1.91 -16.59 -18.62
C GLN A 628 -2.19 -15.82 -17.33
N VAL A 629 -2.55 -14.54 -17.45
CA VAL A 629 -3.02 -13.68 -16.35
C VAL A 629 -4.55 -13.59 -16.44
N ARG A 630 -5.24 -13.97 -15.36
CA ARG A 630 -6.70 -13.92 -15.28
C ARG A 630 -7.15 -12.60 -14.69
N VAL A 631 -7.76 -11.74 -15.50
CA VAL A 631 -8.33 -10.47 -15.04
C VAL A 631 -9.82 -10.66 -14.73
N THR A 632 -10.21 -10.35 -13.49
CA THR A 632 -11.60 -10.41 -13.01
C THR A 632 -12.02 -9.04 -12.53
N VAL A 633 -13.02 -8.44 -13.17
CA VAL A 633 -13.63 -7.20 -12.72
C VAL A 633 -14.79 -7.53 -11.79
N ILE A 634 -14.78 -6.96 -10.59
CA ILE A 634 -15.78 -7.20 -9.55
C ILE A 634 -16.56 -5.90 -9.35
N ARG A 635 -17.85 -5.95 -9.68
CA ARG A 635 -18.81 -4.90 -9.37
C ARG A 635 -19.68 -5.39 -8.22
N GLU A 636 -19.50 -4.82 -7.04
CA GLU A 636 -20.23 -5.23 -5.84
C GLU A 636 -21.06 -4.06 -5.32
N SER A 637 -22.37 -4.24 -5.25
CA SER A 637 -23.28 -3.32 -4.57
C SER A 637 -23.71 -3.94 -3.25
N ARG A 638 -23.43 -3.24 -2.14
CA ARG A 638 -23.81 -3.69 -0.79
C ARG A 638 -24.99 -2.86 -0.30
N ALA A 639 -26.15 -3.49 -0.21
CA ALA A 639 -27.30 -2.94 0.49
C ALA A 639 -27.42 -3.64 1.85
N THR A 640 -27.14 -2.91 2.92
CA THR A 640 -27.29 -3.40 4.29
C THR A 640 -28.49 -2.72 4.93
N GLU A 641 -29.56 -3.48 5.14
CA GLU A 641 -30.64 -3.10 6.04
C GLU A 641 -30.49 -3.84 7.37
N ILE A 642 -30.71 -3.11 8.47
CA ILE A 642 -30.74 -3.70 9.80
C ILE A 642 -32.20 -3.73 10.23
N ALA A 643 -32.80 -4.92 10.22
CA ALA A 643 -34.11 -5.13 10.81
C ALA A 643 -34.00 -5.02 12.34
N ARG A 644 -34.94 -4.30 12.95
CA ARG A 644 -35.06 -4.17 14.40
C ARG A 644 -36.18 -5.04 14.94
#